data_AF-M5S5A0-F1
#
_entry.id   AF-M5S5A0-F1
#
_cell.length_a   1.000
_cell.length_b   1.000
_cell.length_c   1.000
_cell.angle_alpha   90.00
_cell.angle_beta   90.00
_cell.angle_gamma   90.00
#
_symmetry.space_group_name_H-M   'P 1'
#
loop_
_entity.id
_entity.type
_entity.pdbx_description
1 polymer ?
#
loop_
_entity_poly.entity_id
_entity_poly.type
_entity_poly.pdbx_seq_one_letter_code
_entity_poly.pdbx_strand_id
1 'polypeptide(L)'
;YELKLSFDADRGDAALRDSDGTLIDGDGDGAPGGVHSFWFQSASPGTTIFVDRANDTNLAAPDGDGSLLDPFDTISSAITAAATRIVVPVNAISDINDGDIVTIDDGVNPVLTLTFGTSGLDPIDISAATTPEDVATTIAAAINNAKSGGRLSAGVSISQSGRIVQLSNIDTLDVENTPALLVAPNLIRIVGNGGLDGDLSTFDDNTPYLIGENNSGVTLRDGLDLMVPQGATLMIDAGALVKLRKANIDIGTSSIGISRAGSAIQVLGTPDNPVYMRSYHNDAFGGDSDGIGTPASGDFGGIVIRDDSDLEERGIFLSYVNHADINNGGGKVAVNSQSLTFTSIHLVDARPTLSFNHISNSQNAAISASPDSFDDSLDRIGPDVYGNFLADNRIDGLFVRVEIASGSIIDRLDVPGRFDDVDIPHVLTQSLIIAGNPGGPFINSVGAVDARAAGRLMIDPGVVVKLSNARIEAERGASALIAEGTENRPVIFTSLFDDRYGGSGTFDTDGSPSTVGSPADWSGLFFGEVSFGSIDHALISFAGGDSPIEGASANFNAIEVHQAELRLANSVLKNNAGGNASENRSGRGQNANAVIYVRGGQPTIVDNTIVDNSGAAIHINANSLNSENRIDSGRSTGAAERYSEFDDNFGPLVRLNQLANNTTNGMFVRGEVLTTEGIWDDTDIVHVLNSTITVDNHHHVSGLRLQSSNSESLVIKLFGASAGFTATGTPLETIDRIGGSIHVLGTPGHPVVMTSLRDDSVGAGFSTDGSVMTNTNNTLNPSTGAPGEWRGMVFDEWSNDRNVAIIRERENPLTAGNGINENRPSAQFLGNLAPDEKSGDENRRLGFEVQGYISPDDPSDIDVYSFSGIAGTGVWIDVDRTDSALDAVVEIINANGTVLARSVRSSDPTFAGSLNAATLTQNANLGGDFYTHNFRDPGLFFRLPGSPGSEGIFYVRVRSLPGSNPIATLAGESSGQYQLQIRTQQVDEFPGSTVQYSDVRFASTAIDVRGLPAHSPLIAEAGELADNNSFDEAQSLENLLETDLAAIGLSGALSDNNDIDWYRFKLNHVGVQTISGVNDGPGTVSVVLDMDYADKAVRADTTVAVYNNAGRLVYVSRESNVESDQPVGSDPSIDDLSRGSLGDKDPFIGPFHLSPIAANQYFYVAVMSNRQLPTALMGAFQADPSQANQLMRLEPVNSVTRIVEDHIGISGYRSQGVGIVP
;
A
#
# COMPACT_ATOMS: atom_id res chain seq x y z
N TYR A 1 -38.42 -13.57 -23.92
CA TYR A 1 -39.05 -12.34 -23.40
C TYR A 1 -38.74 -12.31 -21.92
N GLU A 2 -37.98 -11.34 -21.43
CA GLU A 2 -37.94 -11.05 -20.00
C GLU A 2 -39.25 -10.37 -19.66
N LEU A 3 -40.14 -11.08 -18.97
CA LEU A 3 -41.37 -10.50 -18.48
C LEU A 3 -41.07 -9.85 -17.13
N LYS A 4 -40.59 -8.60 -17.15
CA LYS A 4 -40.55 -7.78 -15.93
C LYS A 4 -41.98 -7.40 -15.59
N LEU A 5 -42.57 -8.11 -14.63
CA LEU A 5 -43.86 -7.75 -14.03
C LEU A 5 -43.58 -6.68 -12.98
N SER A 6 -43.82 -5.41 -13.34
CA SER A 6 -43.87 -4.31 -12.37
C SER A 6 -45.34 -3.97 -12.13
N PHE A 7 -45.80 -4.19 -10.90
CA PHE A 7 -47.17 -3.89 -10.51
C PHE A 7 -47.28 -2.43 -10.09
N ASP A 8 -48.10 -1.67 -10.82
CA ASP A 8 -48.48 -0.32 -10.44
C ASP A 8 -49.69 -0.44 -9.53
N ALA A 9 -49.57 -0.02 -8.26
CA ALA A 9 -50.54 -0.31 -7.19
C ALA A 9 -51.97 0.23 -7.46
N ASP A 10 -52.16 1.08 -8.47
CA ASP A 10 -53.35 1.92 -8.59
C ASP A 10 -53.97 1.95 -10.00
N ARG A 11 -54.55 0.82 -10.45
CA ARG A 11 -55.40 0.76 -11.67
C ARG A 11 -56.84 0.30 -11.44
N GLY A 12 -57.34 0.35 -10.21
CA GLY A 12 -58.76 0.07 -9.91
C GLY A 12 -59.25 -1.30 -10.42
N ASP A 13 -60.41 -1.34 -11.08
CA ASP A 13 -61.11 -2.57 -11.49
C ASP A 13 -60.37 -3.45 -12.53
N ALA A 14 -59.25 -2.99 -13.09
CA ALA A 14 -58.46 -3.73 -14.09
C ALA A 14 -57.16 -4.36 -13.53
N ALA A 15 -56.94 -4.30 -12.22
CA ALA A 15 -55.78 -4.88 -11.57
C ALA A 15 -55.96 -6.39 -11.30
N LEU A 16 -54.85 -7.14 -11.37
CA LEU A 16 -54.80 -8.54 -10.99
C LEU A 16 -55.08 -8.66 -9.49
N ARG A 17 -55.87 -9.66 -9.10
CA ARG A 17 -56.29 -9.94 -7.73
C ARG A 17 -55.92 -11.36 -7.36
N ASP A 18 -55.55 -11.58 -6.11
CA ASP A 18 -55.40 -12.91 -5.54
C ASP A 18 -56.79 -13.59 -5.42
N SER A 19 -56.78 -14.89 -5.15
CA SER A 19 -57.91 -15.79 -4.96
C SER A 19 -58.90 -15.33 -3.87
N ASP A 20 -58.45 -14.51 -2.92
CA ASP A 20 -59.25 -13.90 -1.86
C ASP A 20 -59.91 -12.56 -2.27
N GLY A 21 -59.57 -12.03 -3.45
CA GLY A 21 -60.08 -10.76 -3.99
C GLY A 21 -59.24 -9.52 -3.66
N THR A 22 -58.15 -9.67 -2.89
CA THR A 22 -57.15 -8.64 -2.61
C THR A 22 -56.42 -8.31 -3.93
N LEU A 23 -56.15 -7.03 -4.18
CA LEU A 23 -55.26 -6.65 -5.31
C LEU A 23 -53.91 -7.34 -5.09
N ILE A 24 -53.20 -7.76 -6.14
CA ILE A 24 -51.94 -8.53 -6.00
C ILE A 24 -51.09 -7.98 -4.85
N ASP A 25 -50.92 -8.85 -3.88
CA ASP A 25 -50.20 -8.71 -2.64
C ASP A 25 -49.12 -9.78 -2.73
N GLY A 26 -47.88 -9.34 -2.99
CA GLY A 26 -46.79 -10.21 -3.39
C GLY A 26 -46.19 -11.02 -2.24
N ASP A 27 -46.37 -10.57 -1.00
CA ASP A 27 -45.87 -11.20 0.22
C ASP A 27 -46.99 -11.75 1.11
N GLY A 28 -48.25 -11.50 0.77
CA GLY A 28 -49.42 -12.04 1.47
C GLY A 28 -49.64 -11.38 2.83
N ASP A 29 -49.18 -10.14 3.02
CA ASP A 29 -49.31 -9.38 4.28
C ASP A 29 -50.70 -8.71 4.45
N GLY A 30 -51.56 -8.83 3.45
CA GLY A 30 -52.90 -8.25 3.35
C GLY A 30 -52.93 -6.84 2.76
N ALA A 31 -51.79 -6.29 2.33
CA ALA A 31 -51.65 -4.97 1.73
C ALA A 31 -51.29 -5.05 0.23
N PRO A 32 -52.13 -4.49 -0.66
CA PRO A 32 -51.80 -4.43 -2.09
C PRO A 32 -50.52 -3.65 -2.40
N GLY A 33 -49.62 -4.24 -3.21
CA GLY A 33 -48.46 -3.55 -3.76
C GLY A 33 -47.11 -4.18 -3.40
N GLY A 34 -46.06 -3.35 -3.40
CA GLY A 34 -44.66 -3.75 -3.17
C GLY A 34 -43.86 -4.00 -4.46
N VAL A 35 -42.56 -3.70 -4.43
CA VAL A 35 -41.62 -4.03 -5.51
C VAL A 35 -40.96 -5.35 -5.15
N HIS A 36 -41.41 -6.44 -5.76
CA HIS A 36 -40.88 -7.77 -5.51
C HIS A 36 -40.21 -8.28 -6.79
N SER A 37 -38.89 -8.39 -6.76
CA SER A 37 -38.09 -8.97 -7.84
C SER A 37 -37.74 -10.39 -7.45
N PHE A 38 -38.60 -11.35 -7.76
CA PHE A 38 -38.29 -12.77 -7.57
C PHE A 38 -38.51 -13.54 -8.86
N TRP A 39 -37.66 -14.55 -9.07
CA TRP A 39 -37.79 -15.47 -10.19
C TRP A 39 -38.69 -16.63 -9.77
N PHE A 40 -39.69 -16.95 -10.58
CA PHE A 40 -40.52 -18.14 -10.37
C PHE A 40 -40.52 -19.00 -11.62
N GLN A 41 -40.51 -20.31 -11.41
CA GLN A 41 -40.58 -21.25 -12.51
C GLN A 41 -42.03 -21.68 -12.73
N SER A 42 -42.65 -21.28 -13.84
CA SER A 42 -44.00 -21.75 -14.18
C SER A 42 -43.94 -23.17 -14.74
N ALA A 43 -44.57 -24.13 -14.05
CA ALA A 43 -44.73 -25.50 -14.50
C ALA A 43 -46.21 -25.87 -14.65
N SER A 44 -46.52 -26.76 -15.60
CA SER A 44 -47.87 -27.32 -15.73
C SER A 44 -48.10 -28.41 -14.67
N PRO A 45 -49.33 -28.67 -14.21
CA PRO A 45 -49.61 -29.79 -13.31
C PRO A 45 -49.13 -31.15 -13.83
N GLY A 46 -49.06 -31.31 -15.16
CA GLY A 46 -48.55 -32.54 -15.78
C GLY A 46 -47.02 -32.68 -15.78
N THR A 47 -46.28 -31.64 -15.37
CA THR A 47 -44.81 -31.63 -15.24
C THR A 47 -44.35 -31.41 -13.80
N THR A 48 -45.26 -31.10 -12.88
CA THR A 48 -44.99 -30.95 -11.45
C THR A 48 -45.19 -32.28 -10.75
N ILE A 49 -44.26 -32.65 -9.87
CA ILE A 49 -44.41 -33.76 -8.94
C ILE A 49 -44.92 -33.19 -7.61
N PHE A 50 -46.08 -33.62 -7.15
CA PHE A 50 -46.67 -33.19 -5.88
C PHE A 50 -46.32 -34.18 -4.78
N VAL A 51 -45.99 -33.65 -3.60
CA VAL A 51 -45.79 -34.40 -2.37
C VAL A 51 -46.77 -33.87 -1.33
N ASP A 52 -47.64 -34.74 -0.83
CA ASP A 52 -48.62 -34.41 0.21
C ASP A 52 -48.82 -35.59 1.15
N ARG A 53 -48.28 -35.44 2.36
CA ARG A 53 -48.35 -36.46 3.41
C ARG A 53 -49.75 -36.69 3.98
N ALA A 54 -50.66 -35.72 3.94
CA ALA A 54 -52.00 -35.93 4.51
C ALA A 54 -52.86 -36.88 3.68
N ASN A 55 -52.50 -37.10 2.42
CA ASN A 55 -53.16 -38.05 1.52
C ASN A 55 -52.63 -39.48 1.63
N ASP A 56 -51.75 -39.77 2.60
CA ASP A 56 -51.22 -41.11 2.86
C ASP A 56 -52.33 -42.07 3.33
N THR A 57 -52.78 -42.93 2.41
CA THR A 57 -53.78 -43.96 2.71
C THR A 57 -53.15 -45.27 3.24
N ASN A 58 -51.81 -45.37 3.25
CA ASN A 58 -51.04 -46.56 3.59
C ASN A 58 -49.73 -46.25 4.36
N LEU A 59 -49.86 -46.05 5.67
CA LEU A 59 -48.73 -45.82 6.59
C LEU A 59 -47.63 -46.90 6.59
N ALA A 60 -47.81 -48.04 5.92
CA ALA A 60 -46.86 -49.15 5.90
C ALA A 60 -45.91 -49.15 4.70
N ALA A 61 -46.19 -48.40 3.62
CA ALA A 61 -45.31 -48.33 2.45
C ALA A 61 -45.53 -47.04 1.65
N PRO A 62 -44.46 -46.42 1.11
CA PRO A 62 -44.59 -45.31 0.17
C PRO A 62 -45.54 -45.62 -1.00
N ASP A 63 -46.44 -44.69 -1.32
CA ASP A 63 -47.38 -44.77 -2.43
C ASP A 63 -47.62 -43.40 -3.11
N GLY A 64 -48.56 -43.35 -4.05
CA GLY A 64 -48.79 -42.22 -4.95
C GLY A 64 -48.05 -42.33 -6.29
N ASP A 65 -48.48 -41.56 -7.29
CA ASP A 65 -47.83 -41.43 -8.60
C ASP A 65 -47.19 -40.04 -8.85
N GLY A 66 -47.31 -39.14 -7.87
CA GLY A 66 -46.76 -37.78 -7.91
C GLY A 66 -47.63 -36.79 -8.68
N SER A 67 -48.78 -37.20 -9.20
CA SER A 67 -49.74 -36.31 -9.83
C SER A 67 -50.52 -35.51 -8.78
N LEU A 68 -51.22 -34.46 -9.21
CA LEU A 68 -52.09 -33.68 -8.32
C LEU A 68 -53.25 -34.50 -7.72
N LEU A 69 -53.67 -35.60 -8.39
CA LEU A 69 -54.77 -36.45 -7.93
C LEU A 69 -54.31 -37.59 -7.02
N ASP A 70 -53.04 -37.97 -7.12
CA ASP A 70 -52.41 -39.05 -6.36
C ASP A 70 -50.95 -38.66 -6.02
N PRO A 71 -50.77 -37.61 -5.18
CA PRO A 71 -49.44 -37.09 -4.85
C PRO A 71 -48.61 -38.16 -4.13
N PHE A 72 -47.28 -38.05 -4.20
CA PHE A 72 -46.43 -38.92 -3.39
C PHE A 72 -46.59 -38.61 -1.90
N ASP A 73 -46.57 -39.65 -1.08
CA ASP A 73 -46.61 -39.54 0.39
C ASP A 73 -45.24 -39.24 1.03
N THR A 74 -44.17 -39.35 0.23
CA THR A 74 -42.76 -39.24 0.65
C THR A 74 -41.93 -38.39 -0.32
N ILE A 75 -41.07 -37.54 0.25
CA ILE A 75 -40.15 -36.69 -0.55
C ILE A 75 -39.13 -37.54 -1.31
N SER A 76 -38.62 -38.62 -0.71
CA SER A 76 -37.65 -39.53 -1.35
C SER A 76 -38.15 -40.14 -2.66
N SER A 77 -39.44 -40.50 -2.73
CA SER A 77 -40.08 -41.01 -3.95
C SER A 77 -40.13 -39.93 -5.04
N ALA A 78 -40.48 -38.70 -4.67
CA ALA A 78 -40.51 -37.56 -5.58
C ALA A 78 -39.12 -37.18 -6.12
N ILE A 79 -38.10 -37.17 -5.25
CA ILE A 79 -36.71 -36.92 -5.64
C ILE A 79 -36.22 -37.99 -6.62
N THR A 80 -36.50 -39.26 -6.36
CA THR A 80 -36.14 -40.37 -7.27
C THR A 80 -36.84 -40.23 -8.62
N ALA A 81 -38.12 -39.89 -8.63
CA ALA A 81 -38.89 -39.67 -9.85
C ALA A 81 -38.33 -38.49 -10.66
N ALA A 82 -37.98 -37.38 -9.99
CA ALA A 82 -37.39 -36.20 -10.63
C ALA A 82 -35.97 -36.44 -11.16
N ALA A 83 -35.14 -37.22 -10.45
CA ALA A 83 -33.77 -37.55 -10.83
C ALA A 83 -33.66 -38.46 -12.06
N THR A 84 -34.71 -39.23 -12.35
CA THR A 84 -34.71 -40.25 -13.41
C THR A 84 -35.63 -39.88 -14.57
N ARG A 85 -36.01 -38.60 -14.72
CA ARG A 85 -36.87 -38.14 -15.81
C ARG A 85 -36.26 -37.02 -16.64
N ILE A 86 -36.50 -37.06 -17.94
CA ILE A 86 -36.18 -35.99 -18.87
C ILE A 86 -37.46 -35.21 -19.14
N VAL A 87 -37.47 -33.93 -18.78
CA VAL A 87 -38.55 -33.00 -19.15
C VAL A 87 -38.13 -32.24 -20.40
N VAL A 88 -38.78 -32.48 -21.52
CA VAL A 88 -38.50 -31.75 -22.76
C VAL A 88 -39.05 -30.33 -22.62
N PRO A 89 -38.35 -29.22 -22.91
CA PRO A 89 -38.89 -27.85 -22.78
C PRO A 89 -39.93 -27.51 -23.88
N VAL A 90 -40.75 -26.48 -23.67
CA VAL A 90 -41.83 -26.13 -24.64
C VAL A 90 -41.31 -25.66 -25.98
N ASN A 91 -40.09 -25.13 -26.01
CA ASN A 91 -39.40 -24.64 -27.20
C ASN A 91 -38.29 -25.61 -27.66
N ALA A 92 -38.33 -26.89 -27.28
CA ALA A 92 -37.27 -27.86 -27.54
C ALA A 92 -36.78 -27.92 -28.99
N ILE A 93 -37.67 -27.69 -29.97
CA ILE A 93 -37.34 -27.76 -31.40
C ILE A 93 -36.42 -26.62 -31.84
N SER A 94 -36.48 -25.45 -31.19
CA SER A 94 -35.61 -24.31 -31.50
C SER A 94 -34.37 -24.24 -30.61
N ASP A 95 -34.42 -24.82 -29.41
CA ASP A 95 -33.44 -24.58 -28.36
C ASP A 95 -32.45 -25.74 -28.18
N ILE A 96 -32.76 -26.95 -28.64
CA ILE A 96 -31.85 -28.09 -28.66
C ILE A 96 -31.05 -28.10 -29.96
N ASN A 97 -29.71 -28.22 -29.87
CA ASN A 97 -28.82 -28.19 -31.02
C ASN A 97 -28.34 -29.59 -31.42
N ASP A 98 -28.02 -29.75 -32.70
CA ASP A 98 -27.28 -30.93 -33.18
C ASP A 98 -25.92 -30.99 -32.47
N GLY A 99 -25.62 -32.12 -31.83
CA GLY A 99 -24.42 -32.31 -31.03
C GLY A 99 -24.63 -32.25 -29.52
N ASP A 100 -25.78 -31.77 -29.03
CA ASP A 100 -26.13 -31.81 -27.60
C ASP A 100 -26.17 -33.26 -27.10
N ILE A 101 -25.89 -33.48 -25.81
CA ILE A 101 -25.65 -34.82 -25.25
C ILE A 101 -26.52 -35.10 -24.01
N VAL A 102 -27.02 -36.34 -23.92
CA VAL A 102 -27.62 -36.93 -22.72
C VAL A 102 -26.87 -38.20 -22.35
N THR A 103 -26.53 -38.35 -21.07
CA THR A 103 -25.81 -39.50 -20.53
C THR A 103 -26.68 -40.28 -19.53
N ILE A 104 -26.60 -41.61 -19.59
CA ILE A 104 -27.37 -42.51 -18.72
C ILE A 104 -26.43 -43.61 -18.21
N ASP A 105 -26.37 -43.78 -16.89
CA ASP A 105 -25.69 -44.91 -16.24
C ASP A 105 -26.73 -45.82 -15.58
N ASP A 106 -26.64 -47.11 -15.83
CA ASP A 106 -27.51 -48.14 -15.26
C ASP A 106 -26.80 -49.01 -14.20
N GLY A 107 -25.55 -48.68 -13.86
CA GLY A 107 -24.72 -49.38 -12.88
C GLY A 107 -24.22 -50.75 -13.35
N VAL A 108 -24.54 -51.17 -14.58
CA VAL A 108 -24.25 -52.52 -15.10
C VAL A 108 -23.43 -52.45 -16.39
N ASN A 109 -23.80 -51.55 -17.31
CA ASN A 109 -23.15 -51.33 -18.59
C ASN A 109 -22.26 -50.07 -18.55
N PRO A 110 -21.34 -49.88 -19.51
CA PRO A 110 -20.67 -48.60 -19.67
C PRO A 110 -21.68 -47.47 -19.89
N VAL A 111 -21.42 -46.29 -19.31
CA VAL A 111 -22.27 -45.09 -19.44
C VAL A 111 -22.69 -44.88 -20.90
N LEU A 112 -24.00 -44.84 -21.13
CA LEU A 112 -24.57 -44.60 -22.44
C LEU A 112 -24.56 -43.10 -22.73
N THR A 113 -23.96 -42.72 -23.85
CA THR A 113 -24.00 -41.34 -24.37
C THR A 113 -24.89 -41.30 -25.61
N LEU A 114 -25.96 -40.52 -25.55
CA LEU A 114 -26.85 -40.23 -26.67
C LEU A 114 -26.59 -38.81 -27.16
N THR A 115 -26.58 -38.62 -28.48
CA THR A 115 -26.30 -37.32 -29.10
C THR A 115 -27.47 -36.90 -29.97
N PHE A 116 -27.90 -35.64 -29.85
CA PHE A 116 -28.89 -35.03 -30.72
C PHE A 116 -28.33 -34.85 -32.14
N GLY A 117 -29.15 -35.15 -33.14
CA GLY A 117 -28.79 -35.08 -34.55
C GLY A 117 -29.00 -36.42 -35.27
N THR A 118 -28.34 -36.61 -36.42
CA THR A 118 -28.57 -37.77 -37.31
C THR A 118 -27.43 -38.79 -37.30
N SER A 119 -26.31 -38.50 -36.64
CA SER A 119 -25.10 -39.32 -36.61
C SER A 119 -24.92 -40.02 -35.26
N GLY A 120 -24.50 -41.29 -35.29
CA GLY A 120 -24.24 -42.08 -34.07
C GLY A 120 -24.81 -43.49 -34.16
N LEU A 121 -24.64 -44.28 -33.08
CA LEU A 121 -25.23 -45.62 -32.98
C LEU A 121 -26.70 -45.59 -32.53
N ASP A 122 -27.09 -44.59 -31.73
CA ASP A 122 -28.47 -44.31 -31.28
C ASP A 122 -28.73 -42.80 -31.33
N PRO A 123 -28.78 -42.17 -32.52
CA PRO A 123 -28.99 -40.74 -32.61
C PRO A 123 -30.38 -40.32 -32.12
N ILE A 124 -30.47 -39.18 -31.44
CA ILE A 124 -31.75 -38.52 -31.13
C ILE A 124 -32.08 -37.57 -32.30
N ASP A 125 -32.71 -38.12 -33.34
CA ASP A 125 -33.05 -37.37 -34.57
C ASP A 125 -34.40 -36.65 -34.44
N ILE A 126 -34.35 -35.38 -34.03
CA ILE A 126 -35.53 -34.52 -33.87
C ILE A 126 -35.94 -33.78 -35.16
N SER A 127 -35.32 -34.07 -36.31
CA SER A 127 -35.58 -33.33 -37.57
C SER A 127 -37.02 -33.41 -38.07
N ALA A 128 -37.76 -34.45 -37.66
CA ALA A 128 -39.17 -34.65 -37.97
C ALA A 128 -40.13 -34.18 -36.86
N ALA A 129 -39.62 -33.70 -35.72
CA ALA A 129 -40.43 -33.27 -34.59
C ALA A 129 -41.13 -31.94 -34.88
N THR A 130 -42.43 -31.87 -34.58
CA THR A 130 -43.26 -30.65 -34.74
C THR A 130 -43.83 -30.14 -33.42
N THR A 131 -43.81 -30.98 -32.39
CA THR A 131 -44.20 -30.66 -31.02
C THR A 131 -43.12 -31.12 -30.02
N PRO A 132 -43.07 -30.55 -28.80
CA PRO A 132 -42.20 -31.05 -27.73
C PRO A 132 -42.46 -32.52 -27.34
N GLU A 133 -43.69 -33.01 -27.55
CA GLU A 133 -44.02 -34.43 -27.33
C GLU A 133 -43.39 -35.33 -28.41
N ASP A 134 -43.28 -34.87 -29.65
CA ASP A 134 -42.53 -35.58 -30.71
C ASP A 134 -41.04 -35.72 -30.33
N VAL A 135 -40.46 -34.68 -29.72
CA VAL A 135 -39.08 -34.70 -29.20
C VAL A 135 -38.94 -35.71 -28.07
N ALA A 136 -39.85 -35.71 -27.09
CA ALA A 136 -39.87 -36.71 -26.00
C ALA A 136 -40.00 -38.14 -26.53
N THR A 137 -40.84 -38.35 -27.54
CA THR A 137 -41.02 -39.64 -28.22
C THR A 137 -39.72 -40.09 -28.89
N THR A 138 -38.99 -39.16 -29.52
CA THR A 138 -37.71 -39.43 -30.18
C THR A 138 -36.63 -39.80 -29.16
N ILE A 139 -36.53 -39.08 -28.05
CA ILE A 139 -35.61 -39.39 -26.94
C ILE A 139 -35.91 -40.80 -26.40
N ALA A 140 -37.17 -41.09 -26.08
CA ALA A 140 -37.60 -42.41 -25.59
C ALA A 140 -37.30 -43.52 -26.61
N ALA A 141 -37.46 -43.28 -27.90
CA ALA A 141 -37.12 -44.24 -28.96
C ALA A 141 -35.62 -44.51 -29.02
N ALA A 142 -34.76 -43.49 -28.92
CA ALA A 142 -33.31 -43.64 -28.90
C ALA A 142 -32.85 -44.47 -27.68
N ILE A 143 -33.40 -44.21 -26.49
CA ILE A 143 -33.09 -44.99 -25.28
C ILE A 143 -33.56 -46.45 -25.43
N ASN A 144 -34.76 -46.68 -25.98
CA ASN A 144 -35.27 -48.04 -26.24
C ASN A 144 -34.43 -48.80 -27.27
N ASN A 145 -33.88 -48.10 -28.28
CA ASN A 145 -32.94 -48.67 -29.25
C ASN A 145 -31.63 -49.09 -28.57
N ALA A 146 -31.07 -48.23 -27.72
CA ALA A 146 -29.88 -48.54 -26.93
C ALA A 146 -30.10 -49.75 -26.02
N LYS A 147 -31.25 -49.82 -25.33
CA LYS A 147 -31.66 -50.97 -24.51
C LYS A 147 -31.79 -52.25 -25.34
N SER A 148 -32.48 -52.19 -26.48
CA SER A 148 -32.64 -53.36 -27.38
C SER A 148 -31.31 -53.81 -27.99
N GLY A 149 -30.37 -52.87 -28.15
CA GLY A 149 -29.00 -53.10 -28.59
C GLY A 149 -28.07 -53.66 -27.49
N GLY A 150 -28.55 -53.85 -26.27
CA GLY A 150 -27.78 -54.38 -25.14
C GLY A 150 -26.81 -53.39 -24.50
N ARG A 151 -26.97 -52.08 -24.75
CA ARG A 151 -26.16 -51.02 -24.12
C ARG A 151 -26.73 -50.52 -22.79
N LEU A 152 -27.99 -50.86 -22.51
CA LEU A 152 -28.61 -50.71 -21.20
C LEU A 152 -29.14 -52.07 -20.72
N SER A 153 -29.27 -52.20 -19.41
CA SER A 153 -29.76 -53.39 -18.74
C SER A 153 -31.20 -53.69 -19.14
N ALA A 154 -31.52 -54.97 -19.26
CA ALA A 154 -32.88 -55.40 -19.58
C ALA A 154 -33.90 -54.92 -18.52
N GLY A 155 -33.45 -54.66 -17.29
CA GLY A 155 -34.23 -54.16 -16.17
C GLY A 155 -34.63 -52.68 -16.26
N VAL A 156 -33.95 -51.85 -17.07
CA VAL A 156 -34.28 -50.42 -17.22
C VAL A 156 -35.68 -50.27 -17.82
N SER A 157 -36.61 -49.58 -17.15
CA SER A 157 -37.92 -49.25 -17.72
C SER A 157 -37.92 -47.84 -18.29
N ILE A 158 -38.57 -47.67 -19.45
CA ILE A 158 -38.75 -46.37 -20.10
C ILE A 158 -40.25 -46.19 -20.33
N SER A 159 -40.79 -45.06 -19.88
CA SER A 159 -42.16 -44.65 -20.20
C SER A 159 -42.16 -43.19 -20.66
N GLN A 160 -43.02 -42.88 -21.62
CA GLN A 160 -43.21 -41.51 -22.12
C GLN A 160 -44.66 -41.10 -21.87
N SER A 161 -44.85 -39.92 -21.29
CA SER A 161 -46.16 -39.31 -21.05
C SER A 161 -46.07 -37.82 -21.37
N GLY A 162 -46.72 -37.41 -22.46
CA GLY A 162 -46.62 -36.05 -22.98
C GLY A 162 -45.17 -35.63 -23.22
N ARG A 163 -44.71 -34.64 -22.47
CA ARG A 163 -43.36 -34.05 -22.58
C ARG A 163 -42.30 -34.71 -21.68
N ILE A 164 -42.65 -35.76 -20.97
CA ILE A 164 -41.79 -36.42 -19.98
C ILE A 164 -41.37 -37.79 -20.48
N VAL A 165 -40.07 -38.08 -20.39
CA VAL A 165 -39.52 -39.44 -20.52
C VAL A 165 -39.05 -39.87 -19.13
N GLN A 166 -39.77 -40.80 -18.51
CA GLN A 166 -39.44 -41.35 -17.20
C GLN A 166 -38.65 -42.65 -17.37
N LEU A 167 -37.51 -42.74 -16.69
CA LEU A 167 -36.72 -43.94 -16.56
C LEU A 167 -36.86 -44.53 -15.15
N SER A 168 -36.56 -45.82 -15.00
CA SER A 168 -36.39 -46.46 -13.69
C SER A 168 -35.37 -47.59 -13.78
N ASN A 169 -34.81 -48.00 -12.64
CA ASN A 169 -33.69 -48.94 -12.54
C ASN A 169 -32.43 -48.44 -13.27
N ILE A 170 -32.16 -47.14 -13.14
CA ILE A 170 -30.90 -46.50 -13.56
C ILE A 170 -30.22 -45.91 -12.32
N ASP A 171 -28.90 -45.74 -12.38
CA ASP A 171 -28.11 -45.14 -11.30
C ASP A 171 -28.02 -43.63 -11.46
N THR A 172 -27.76 -43.14 -12.68
CA THR A 172 -27.69 -41.69 -12.97
C THR A 172 -28.25 -41.33 -14.35
N LEU A 173 -28.80 -40.12 -14.42
CA LEU A 173 -29.20 -39.42 -15.64
C LEU A 173 -28.54 -38.04 -15.61
N ASP A 174 -27.84 -37.68 -16.68
CA ASP A 174 -27.18 -36.38 -16.78
C ASP A 174 -27.52 -35.70 -18.12
N VAL A 175 -28.01 -34.47 -18.02
CA VAL A 175 -28.48 -33.61 -19.11
C VAL A 175 -27.71 -32.28 -19.18
N GLU A 176 -26.59 -32.13 -18.46
CA GLU A 176 -25.82 -30.87 -18.38
C GLU A 176 -25.40 -30.35 -19.76
N ASN A 177 -24.99 -31.27 -20.62
CA ASN A 177 -24.56 -31.00 -22.00
C ASN A 177 -25.71 -30.81 -22.99
N THR A 178 -26.94 -30.61 -22.50
CA THR A 178 -28.09 -30.17 -23.28
C THR A 178 -28.78 -29.01 -22.54
N PRO A 179 -28.31 -27.75 -22.70
CA PRO A 179 -28.79 -26.61 -21.91
C PRO A 179 -30.31 -26.43 -21.91
N ALA A 180 -30.97 -26.72 -23.03
CA ALA A 180 -32.43 -26.63 -23.13
C ALA A 180 -33.16 -27.66 -22.24
N LEU A 181 -32.62 -28.86 -22.05
CA LEU A 181 -33.17 -29.87 -21.14
C LEU A 181 -32.85 -29.54 -19.68
N LEU A 182 -31.65 -29.03 -19.41
CA LEU A 182 -31.22 -28.66 -18.05
C LEU A 182 -32.14 -27.61 -17.42
N VAL A 183 -32.56 -26.62 -18.21
CA VAL A 183 -33.39 -25.50 -17.73
C VAL A 183 -34.90 -25.75 -17.85
N ALA A 184 -35.30 -26.94 -18.32
CA ALA A 184 -36.70 -27.29 -18.46
C ALA A 184 -37.34 -27.46 -17.07
N PRO A 185 -38.55 -26.88 -16.82
CA PRO A 185 -39.18 -26.98 -15.51
C PRO A 185 -39.44 -28.41 -15.03
N ASN A 186 -38.63 -28.86 -14.08
CA ASN A 186 -38.72 -30.15 -13.38
C ASN A 186 -39.04 -29.88 -11.90
N LEU A 187 -40.29 -29.49 -11.64
CA LEU A 187 -40.71 -29.03 -10.31
C LEU A 187 -41.10 -30.19 -9.39
N ILE A 188 -40.59 -30.18 -8.17
CA ILE A 188 -41.04 -30.99 -7.04
C ILE A 188 -41.71 -30.03 -6.06
N ARG A 189 -42.99 -30.22 -5.74
CA ARG A 189 -43.76 -29.31 -4.90
C ARG A 189 -44.26 -30.03 -3.65
N ILE A 190 -43.71 -29.64 -2.50
CA ILE A 190 -44.09 -30.12 -1.17
C ILE A 190 -45.21 -29.23 -0.64
N VAL A 191 -46.36 -29.83 -0.36
CA VAL A 191 -47.57 -29.12 0.05
C VAL A 191 -47.68 -29.07 1.57
N GLY A 192 -48.06 -27.91 2.11
CA GLY A 192 -48.51 -27.75 3.50
C GLY A 192 -49.88 -28.40 3.69
N ASN A 193 -50.02 -29.27 4.68
CA ASN A 193 -51.17 -30.18 4.76
C ASN A 193 -52.20 -29.86 5.84
N GLY A 194 -51.92 -28.95 6.77
CA GLY A 194 -52.89 -28.50 7.78
C GLY A 194 -53.36 -29.61 8.73
N GLY A 195 -52.67 -30.75 8.78
CA GLY A 195 -53.01 -31.83 9.71
C GLY A 195 -54.37 -32.48 9.49
N LEU A 196 -55.06 -32.78 10.59
CA LEU A 196 -56.34 -33.50 10.61
C LEU A 196 -57.52 -32.57 10.35
N ASP A 197 -57.42 -31.30 10.74
CA ASP A 197 -58.47 -30.30 10.52
C ASP A 197 -58.33 -29.53 9.19
N GLY A 198 -57.17 -29.63 8.54
CA GLY A 198 -56.88 -28.99 7.26
C GLY A 198 -56.66 -27.48 7.37
N ASP A 199 -56.43 -26.97 8.58
CA ASP A 199 -56.17 -25.56 8.86
C ASP A 199 -54.65 -25.33 9.00
N LEU A 200 -54.08 -24.54 8.09
CA LEU A 200 -52.63 -24.27 8.09
C LEU A 200 -52.18 -23.42 9.29
N SER A 201 -53.11 -22.75 9.98
CA SER A 201 -52.82 -21.91 11.14
C SER A 201 -52.68 -22.71 12.45
N THR A 202 -53.12 -23.97 12.47
CA THR A 202 -52.98 -24.90 13.60
C THR A 202 -51.82 -25.85 13.35
N PHE A 203 -50.73 -25.70 14.10
CA PHE A 203 -49.50 -26.44 13.84
C PHE A 203 -49.32 -27.72 14.67
N ASP A 204 -50.16 -27.95 15.68
CA ASP A 204 -50.03 -29.10 16.60
C ASP A 204 -50.34 -30.45 15.91
N ASP A 205 -51.25 -30.46 14.94
CA ASP A 205 -51.71 -31.66 14.23
C ASP A 205 -51.19 -31.79 12.79
N ASN A 206 -50.39 -30.82 12.32
CA ASN A 206 -49.70 -30.87 11.04
C ASN A 206 -48.91 -32.17 10.88
N THR A 207 -49.02 -32.85 9.74
CA THR A 207 -48.29 -34.11 9.54
C THR A 207 -46.90 -33.81 8.99
N PRO A 208 -45.81 -34.08 9.75
CA PRO A 208 -44.46 -33.62 9.40
C PRO A 208 -43.81 -34.48 8.31
N TYR A 209 -43.01 -33.86 7.44
CA TYR A 209 -42.01 -34.53 6.59
C TYR A 209 -40.74 -34.82 7.41
N LEU A 210 -40.30 -36.08 7.47
CA LEU A 210 -39.26 -36.60 8.38
C LEU A 210 -38.03 -37.05 7.59
N ILE A 211 -36.95 -36.26 7.64
CA ILE A 211 -35.72 -36.48 6.86
C ILE A 211 -34.54 -36.75 7.80
N GLY A 212 -33.70 -37.72 7.46
CA GLY A 212 -32.51 -38.07 8.23
C GLY A 212 -32.57 -39.44 8.88
N GLU A 213 -32.11 -39.54 10.13
CA GLU A 213 -32.11 -40.78 10.89
C GLU A 213 -32.85 -40.65 12.21
N ASN A 214 -33.48 -41.72 12.68
CA ASN A 214 -34.05 -41.81 14.01
C ASN A 214 -32.99 -42.11 15.10
N ASN A 215 -33.45 -42.23 16.36
CA ASN A 215 -32.59 -42.46 17.52
C ASN A 215 -31.73 -43.73 17.47
N SER A 216 -32.09 -44.70 16.61
CA SER A 216 -31.36 -45.96 16.39
C SER A 216 -30.46 -45.93 15.14
N GLY A 217 -30.36 -44.80 14.44
CA GLY A 217 -29.60 -44.68 13.19
C GLY A 217 -30.31 -45.28 11.97
N VAL A 218 -31.64 -45.46 12.04
CA VAL A 218 -32.43 -45.94 10.91
C VAL A 218 -32.96 -44.73 10.15
N THR A 219 -32.85 -44.77 8.82
CA THR A 219 -33.36 -43.74 7.90
C THR A 219 -34.85 -43.44 8.17
N LEU A 220 -35.18 -42.15 8.21
CA LEU A 220 -36.53 -41.64 8.35
C LEU A 220 -37.31 -41.78 7.03
N ARG A 221 -38.63 -41.61 7.10
CA ARG A 221 -39.55 -41.97 6.02
C ARG A 221 -39.28 -41.19 4.72
N ASP A 222 -38.87 -39.92 4.80
CA ASP A 222 -38.61 -39.08 3.63
C ASP A 222 -37.20 -39.21 3.07
N GLY A 223 -36.41 -40.13 3.60
CA GLY A 223 -35.05 -40.39 3.15
C GLY A 223 -33.99 -39.99 4.18
N LEU A 224 -32.76 -40.41 3.90
CA LEU A 224 -31.59 -40.13 4.74
C LEU A 224 -31.11 -38.69 4.51
N ASP A 225 -31.07 -38.28 3.25
CA ASP A 225 -30.63 -36.96 2.80
C ASP A 225 -31.67 -36.39 1.83
N LEU A 226 -31.77 -35.06 1.76
CA LEU A 226 -32.59 -34.38 0.75
C LEU A 226 -31.68 -33.66 -0.26
N MET A 227 -31.33 -34.37 -1.33
CA MET A 227 -30.49 -33.84 -2.41
C MET A 227 -31.35 -33.52 -3.62
N VAL A 228 -31.37 -32.25 -4.05
CA VAL A 228 -32.20 -31.81 -5.19
C VAL A 228 -31.53 -32.28 -6.49
N PRO A 229 -32.23 -33.02 -7.38
CA PRO A 229 -31.65 -33.53 -8.62
C PRO A 229 -31.30 -32.43 -9.63
N GLN A 230 -30.42 -32.76 -10.58
CA GLN A 230 -30.03 -31.87 -11.69
C GLN A 230 -31.24 -31.26 -12.40
N GLY A 231 -31.20 -29.95 -12.64
CA GLY A 231 -32.27 -29.19 -13.31
C GLY A 231 -33.62 -29.17 -12.59
N ALA A 232 -33.75 -29.80 -11.40
CA ALA A 232 -34.98 -29.85 -10.64
C ALA A 232 -35.10 -28.66 -9.69
N THR A 233 -36.31 -28.12 -9.55
CA THR A 233 -36.61 -27.10 -8.54
C THR A 233 -37.43 -27.73 -7.42
N LEU A 234 -36.96 -27.61 -6.17
CA LEU A 234 -37.69 -28.01 -4.98
C LEU A 234 -38.49 -26.83 -4.44
N MET A 235 -39.81 -26.89 -4.51
CA MET A 235 -40.72 -25.89 -4.00
C MET A 235 -41.39 -26.39 -2.72
N ILE A 236 -41.31 -25.61 -1.64
CA ILE A 236 -41.90 -25.92 -0.34
C ILE A 236 -42.92 -24.84 -0.03
N ASP A 237 -44.20 -25.22 -0.01
CA ASP A 237 -45.30 -24.30 0.20
C ASP A 237 -45.51 -23.95 1.68
N ALA A 238 -46.08 -22.77 1.93
CA ALA A 238 -46.53 -22.29 3.23
C ALA A 238 -47.25 -23.37 4.07
N GLY A 239 -46.95 -23.41 5.37
CA GLY A 239 -47.52 -24.38 6.31
C GLY A 239 -46.92 -25.80 6.23
N ALA A 240 -45.99 -26.07 5.31
CA ALA A 240 -45.24 -27.32 5.33
C ALA A 240 -44.36 -27.42 6.59
N LEU A 241 -44.44 -28.56 7.30
CA LEU A 241 -43.62 -28.87 8.46
C LEU A 241 -42.58 -29.94 8.10
N VAL A 242 -41.30 -29.56 8.10
CA VAL A 242 -40.17 -30.45 7.85
C VAL A 242 -39.41 -30.64 9.16
N LYS A 243 -39.32 -31.87 9.64
CA LYS A 243 -38.48 -32.25 10.79
C LYS A 243 -37.25 -33.02 10.32
N LEU A 244 -36.08 -32.58 10.74
CA LEU A 244 -34.81 -33.14 10.30
C LEU A 244 -33.97 -33.65 11.47
N ARG A 245 -33.13 -34.67 11.20
CA ARG A 245 -32.07 -35.10 12.12
C ARG A 245 -30.87 -35.65 11.38
N LYS A 246 -29.69 -35.04 11.58
CA LYS A 246 -28.43 -35.37 10.92
C LYS A 246 -28.51 -35.36 9.39
N ALA A 247 -29.35 -34.50 8.83
CA ALA A 247 -29.54 -34.34 7.39
C ALA A 247 -29.47 -32.85 7.00
N ASN A 248 -29.23 -32.58 5.72
CA ASN A 248 -29.33 -31.27 5.09
C ASN A 248 -30.28 -31.32 3.88
N ILE A 249 -30.72 -30.13 3.46
CA ILE A 249 -31.34 -29.91 2.15
C ILE A 249 -30.23 -29.38 1.25
N ASP A 250 -29.77 -30.17 0.28
CA ASP A 250 -28.59 -29.88 -0.53
C ASP A 250 -28.97 -29.58 -1.99
N ILE A 251 -28.62 -28.38 -2.45
CA ILE A 251 -28.87 -27.84 -3.78
C ILE A 251 -27.52 -27.56 -4.46
N GLY A 252 -27.37 -27.97 -5.72
CA GLY A 252 -26.12 -27.95 -6.49
C GLY A 252 -25.26 -29.20 -6.22
N THR A 253 -24.05 -29.26 -6.77
CA THR A 253 -23.20 -30.46 -6.76
C THR A 253 -22.32 -30.54 -5.50
N SER A 254 -22.50 -31.61 -4.70
CA SER A 254 -21.69 -31.89 -3.50
C SER A 254 -20.74 -33.10 -3.63
N SER A 255 -20.77 -33.83 -4.75
CA SER A 255 -20.05 -35.10 -4.92
C SER A 255 -19.42 -35.19 -6.31
N ILE A 256 -18.19 -35.70 -6.38
CA ILE A 256 -17.49 -35.92 -7.64
C ILE A 256 -18.20 -37.04 -8.41
N GLY A 257 -18.72 -36.73 -9.61
CA GLY A 257 -19.28 -37.72 -10.54
C GLY A 257 -20.81 -37.78 -10.62
N ILE A 258 -21.55 -37.00 -9.84
CA ILE A 258 -23.00 -36.81 -9.99
C ILE A 258 -23.27 -35.31 -10.06
N SER A 259 -23.51 -34.81 -11.27
CA SER A 259 -23.90 -33.42 -11.50
C SER A 259 -25.31 -33.17 -10.96
N ARG A 260 -25.46 -32.09 -10.20
CA ARG A 260 -26.75 -31.51 -9.77
C ARG A 260 -26.86 -30.05 -10.21
N ALA A 261 -26.12 -29.69 -11.25
CA ALA A 261 -26.17 -28.37 -11.84
C ALA A 261 -27.61 -27.97 -12.21
N GLY A 262 -27.95 -26.69 -12.08
CA GLY A 262 -29.29 -26.19 -12.40
C GLY A 262 -30.39 -26.59 -11.42
N SER A 263 -30.05 -27.28 -10.32
CA SER A 263 -31.01 -27.56 -9.25
C SER A 263 -31.29 -26.30 -8.43
N ALA A 264 -32.52 -26.08 -8.00
CA ALA A 264 -32.91 -24.86 -7.26
C ALA A 264 -33.87 -25.16 -6.10
N ILE A 265 -34.03 -24.21 -5.18
CA ILE A 265 -35.00 -24.29 -4.08
C ILE A 265 -35.88 -23.03 -3.99
N GLN A 266 -37.17 -23.22 -3.73
CA GLN A 266 -38.12 -22.14 -3.49
C GLN A 266 -38.91 -22.44 -2.21
N VAL A 267 -38.56 -21.79 -1.11
CA VAL A 267 -39.32 -21.85 0.14
C VAL A 267 -40.30 -20.68 0.15
N LEU A 268 -41.59 -20.99 0.08
CA LEU A 268 -42.68 -20.05 -0.16
C LEU A 268 -43.58 -19.92 1.08
N GLY A 269 -42.99 -19.55 2.22
CA GLY A 269 -43.75 -19.22 3.41
C GLY A 269 -44.54 -17.91 3.26
N THR A 270 -45.48 -17.70 4.17
CA THR A 270 -46.24 -16.44 4.33
C THR A 270 -46.10 -15.93 5.76
N PRO A 271 -46.41 -14.65 6.06
CA PRO A 271 -46.37 -14.12 7.42
C PRO A 271 -47.20 -14.92 8.43
N ASP A 272 -48.39 -15.39 8.01
CA ASP A 272 -49.30 -16.15 8.85
C ASP A 272 -48.98 -17.66 8.88
N ASN A 273 -48.45 -18.20 7.77
CA ASN A 273 -48.14 -19.61 7.62
C ASN A 273 -46.71 -19.76 7.06
N PRO A 274 -45.69 -19.68 7.93
CA PRO A 274 -44.31 -19.88 7.51
C PRO A 274 -44.06 -21.35 7.13
N VAL A 275 -42.93 -21.61 6.48
CA VAL A 275 -42.43 -22.98 6.32
C VAL A 275 -41.63 -23.35 7.56
N TYR A 276 -42.05 -24.40 8.27
CA TYR A 276 -41.43 -24.79 9.52
C TYR A 276 -40.34 -25.84 9.29
N MET A 277 -39.12 -25.52 9.71
CA MET A 277 -38.01 -26.46 9.78
C MET A 277 -37.61 -26.65 11.25
N ARG A 278 -37.67 -27.89 11.72
CA ARG A 278 -37.52 -28.24 13.14
C ARG A 278 -36.61 -29.45 13.33
N SER A 279 -36.11 -29.61 14.55
CA SER A 279 -35.55 -30.88 14.99
C SER A 279 -36.62 -31.99 14.95
N TYR A 280 -36.19 -33.20 14.57
CA TYR A 280 -36.96 -34.45 14.74
C TYR A 280 -37.50 -34.66 16.16
N HIS A 281 -36.80 -34.13 17.17
CA HIS A 281 -37.15 -34.22 18.58
C HIS A 281 -38.14 -33.15 19.06
N ASN A 282 -38.57 -32.25 18.17
CA ASN A 282 -39.47 -31.16 18.56
C ASN A 282 -40.93 -31.63 18.48
N ASP A 283 -41.51 -31.96 19.63
CA ASP A 283 -42.90 -32.41 19.76
C ASP A 283 -43.92 -31.28 19.82
N ALA A 284 -43.47 -30.01 19.89
CA ALA A 284 -44.36 -28.85 19.94
C ALA A 284 -44.99 -28.50 18.59
N PHE A 285 -44.55 -29.15 17.50
CA PHE A 285 -45.07 -28.99 16.15
C PHE A 285 -45.38 -30.37 15.58
N GLY A 286 -46.58 -30.60 15.06
CA GLY A 286 -46.97 -31.87 14.43
C GLY A 286 -46.91 -33.11 15.32
N GLY A 287 -46.96 -32.93 16.64
CA GLY A 287 -46.96 -34.00 17.65
C GLY A 287 -45.66 -34.79 17.79
N ASP A 288 -45.75 -35.86 18.58
CA ASP A 288 -44.65 -36.75 18.95
C ASP A 288 -44.12 -37.54 17.73
N SER A 289 -42.85 -37.33 17.39
CA SER A 289 -42.19 -37.99 16.26
C SER A 289 -41.16 -39.05 16.66
N ASP A 290 -40.72 -39.08 17.93
CA ASP A 290 -39.57 -39.87 18.38
C ASP A 290 -39.71 -40.55 19.76
N GLY A 291 -40.83 -40.35 20.44
CA GLY A 291 -41.20 -40.89 21.73
C GLY A 291 -40.67 -40.06 22.92
N ILE A 292 -39.39 -40.19 23.23
CA ILE A 292 -38.74 -39.41 24.30
C ILE A 292 -37.47 -38.79 23.73
N GLY A 293 -37.60 -37.54 23.28
CA GLY A 293 -36.50 -36.70 22.79
C GLY A 293 -36.60 -35.28 23.33
N THR A 294 -35.48 -34.56 23.32
CA THR A 294 -35.48 -33.11 23.57
C THR A 294 -34.74 -32.43 22.43
N PRO A 295 -35.31 -31.41 21.78
CA PRO A 295 -34.65 -30.70 20.70
C PRO A 295 -33.38 -30.01 21.19
N ALA A 296 -32.31 -30.10 20.41
CA ALA A 296 -31.01 -29.51 20.69
C ALA A 296 -30.48 -28.75 19.47
N SER A 297 -29.72 -27.68 19.69
CA SER A 297 -29.08 -26.95 18.61
C SER A 297 -28.12 -27.85 17.84
N GLY A 298 -28.21 -27.80 16.50
CA GLY A 298 -27.39 -28.63 15.61
C GLY A 298 -27.91 -30.06 15.42
N ASP A 299 -29.19 -30.32 15.72
CA ASP A 299 -29.82 -31.62 15.46
C ASP A 299 -29.84 -31.96 13.95
N PHE A 300 -29.86 -30.94 13.07
CA PHE A 300 -29.73 -31.07 11.62
C PHE A 300 -28.82 -29.98 11.05
N GLY A 301 -28.37 -30.15 9.80
CA GLY A 301 -27.47 -29.22 9.13
C GLY A 301 -28.14 -27.89 8.78
N GLY A 302 -28.98 -27.89 7.76
CA GLY A 302 -29.63 -26.69 7.25
C GLY A 302 -29.93 -26.81 5.75
N ILE A 303 -30.14 -25.66 5.10
CA ILE A 303 -30.25 -25.51 3.65
C ILE A 303 -28.86 -25.18 3.10
N VAL A 304 -28.38 -25.96 2.13
CA VAL A 304 -27.08 -25.79 1.48
C VAL A 304 -27.30 -25.46 0.02
N ILE A 305 -26.80 -24.32 -0.44
CA ILE A 305 -26.94 -23.82 -1.81
C ILE A 305 -25.51 -23.60 -2.35
N ARG A 306 -25.23 -24.10 -3.55
CA ARG A 306 -23.88 -24.17 -4.13
C ARG A 306 -23.79 -23.44 -5.47
N ASP A 307 -22.58 -23.13 -5.92
CA ASP A 307 -22.27 -22.33 -7.12
C ASP A 307 -23.05 -22.75 -8.37
N ASP A 308 -23.02 -24.06 -8.67
CA ASP A 308 -23.69 -24.61 -9.84
C ASP A 308 -25.22 -24.80 -9.65
N SER A 309 -25.77 -24.32 -8.54
CA SER A 309 -27.22 -24.27 -8.33
C SER A 309 -27.87 -23.20 -9.20
N ASP A 310 -29.14 -23.45 -9.48
CA ASP A 310 -30.00 -22.62 -10.29
C ASP A 310 -29.40 -22.13 -11.62
N LEU A 311 -29.75 -20.93 -12.07
CA LEU A 311 -29.50 -20.43 -13.41
C LEU A 311 -28.76 -19.08 -13.36
N GLU A 312 -27.94 -18.85 -12.33
CA GLU A 312 -27.20 -17.60 -12.12
C GLU A 312 -26.35 -17.20 -13.33
N GLU A 313 -25.68 -18.15 -13.99
CA GLU A 313 -24.88 -17.91 -15.20
C GLU A 313 -25.68 -17.24 -16.34
N ARG A 314 -27.01 -17.29 -16.26
CA ARG A 314 -27.96 -16.72 -17.22
C ARG A 314 -28.66 -15.46 -16.70
N GLY A 315 -28.25 -14.96 -15.53
CA GLY A 315 -28.89 -13.83 -14.83
C GLY A 315 -30.23 -14.19 -14.19
N ILE A 316 -30.49 -15.48 -13.90
CA ILE A 316 -31.75 -15.95 -13.30
C ILE A 316 -31.45 -16.55 -11.93
N PHE A 317 -31.82 -15.83 -10.87
CA PHE A 317 -31.58 -16.22 -9.47
C PHE A 317 -32.82 -16.91 -8.91
N LEU A 318 -32.93 -18.22 -9.16
CA LEU A 318 -34.15 -18.98 -8.89
C LEU A 318 -34.28 -19.42 -7.43
N SER A 319 -33.16 -19.56 -6.74
CA SER A 319 -33.12 -19.96 -5.33
C SER A 319 -33.64 -18.85 -4.43
N TYR A 320 -34.70 -19.16 -3.68
CA TYR A 320 -35.44 -18.21 -2.86
C TYR A 320 -35.88 -18.85 -1.54
N VAL A 321 -35.56 -18.21 -0.42
CA VAL A 321 -35.99 -18.66 0.92
C VAL A 321 -36.74 -17.53 1.62
N ASN A 322 -38.06 -17.67 1.71
CA ASN A 322 -38.95 -16.65 2.24
C ASN A 322 -39.85 -17.17 3.35
N HIS A 323 -39.97 -16.39 4.43
CA HIS A 323 -40.79 -16.73 5.60
C HIS A 323 -40.58 -18.18 6.07
N ALA A 324 -39.32 -18.64 6.06
CA ALA A 324 -38.94 -19.89 6.69
C ALA A 324 -38.72 -19.65 8.19
N ASP A 325 -39.27 -20.53 9.03
CA ASP A 325 -38.97 -20.58 10.45
C ASP A 325 -38.06 -21.79 10.70
N ILE A 326 -36.77 -21.52 10.92
CA ILE A 326 -35.72 -22.53 11.09
C ILE A 326 -35.25 -22.51 12.55
N ASN A 327 -35.47 -23.62 13.25
CA ASN A 327 -35.05 -23.75 14.65
C ASN A 327 -34.25 -25.03 14.87
N ASN A 328 -33.17 -24.97 15.67
CA ASN A 328 -32.27 -26.09 15.99
C ASN A 328 -31.33 -26.57 14.85
N GLY A 329 -31.11 -25.76 13.83
CA GLY A 329 -30.20 -26.07 12.72
C GLY A 329 -28.72 -25.85 13.05
N GLY A 330 -27.88 -25.84 12.01
CA GLY A 330 -26.45 -25.56 12.09
C GLY A 330 -25.61 -26.72 12.62
N GLY A 331 -26.02 -27.97 12.37
CA GLY A 331 -25.39 -29.18 12.90
C GLY A 331 -24.35 -29.83 12.00
N LYS A 332 -23.87 -31.01 12.42
CA LYS A 332 -22.98 -31.85 11.63
C LYS A 332 -23.77 -32.88 10.82
N VAL A 333 -23.46 -33.00 9.54
CA VAL A 333 -24.07 -33.95 8.60
C VAL A 333 -22.97 -34.79 7.95
N ALA A 334 -23.26 -36.06 7.67
CA ALA A 334 -22.32 -36.94 6.98
C ALA A 334 -22.50 -36.80 5.47
N VAL A 335 -21.54 -36.19 4.78
CA VAL A 335 -21.52 -36.05 3.32
C VAL A 335 -20.37 -36.89 2.78
N ASN A 336 -20.64 -37.84 1.89
CA ASN A 336 -19.62 -38.72 1.28
C ASN A 336 -18.68 -39.41 2.28
N SER A 337 -19.21 -39.91 3.40
CA SER A 337 -18.45 -40.51 4.52
C SER A 337 -17.55 -39.54 5.31
N GLN A 338 -17.65 -38.24 5.07
CA GLN A 338 -17.01 -37.19 5.88
C GLN A 338 -18.06 -36.44 6.69
N SER A 339 -17.77 -36.14 7.96
CA SER A 339 -18.66 -35.31 8.78
C SER A 339 -18.29 -33.84 8.58
N LEU A 340 -19.18 -33.10 7.91
CA LEU A 340 -19.06 -31.67 7.67
C LEU A 340 -19.98 -30.89 8.61
N THR A 341 -19.62 -29.64 8.89
CA THR A 341 -20.40 -28.73 9.74
C THR A 341 -21.08 -27.70 8.84
N PHE A 342 -22.38 -27.47 9.05
CA PHE A 342 -23.15 -26.52 8.27
C PHE A 342 -23.77 -25.43 9.16
N THR A 343 -24.22 -24.36 8.53
CA THR A 343 -25.08 -23.32 9.13
C THR A 343 -26.53 -23.58 8.72
N SER A 344 -27.49 -22.91 9.37
CA SER A 344 -28.91 -23.10 9.07
C SER A 344 -29.25 -22.75 7.62
N ILE A 345 -28.65 -21.69 7.09
CA ILE A 345 -28.53 -21.42 5.65
C ILE A 345 -27.05 -21.32 5.30
N HIS A 346 -26.59 -22.09 4.32
CA HIS A 346 -25.18 -22.26 3.98
C HIS A 346 -24.97 -22.09 2.48
N LEU A 347 -24.34 -20.97 2.11
CA LEU A 347 -24.06 -20.61 0.72
C LEU A 347 -22.61 -20.94 0.38
N VAL A 348 -22.41 -21.49 -0.81
CA VAL A 348 -21.12 -21.78 -1.43
C VAL A 348 -21.15 -21.17 -2.82
N ASP A 349 -20.64 -19.95 -2.94
CA ASP A 349 -20.55 -19.13 -4.15
C ASP A 349 -21.91 -18.94 -4.85
N ALA A 350 -22.99 -18.92 -4.05
CA ALA A 350 -24.36 -18.80 -4.52
C ALA A 350 -25.01 -17.50 -3.99
N ARG A 351 -25.93 -16.94 -4.78
CA ARG A 351 -26.56 -15.62 -4.61
C ARG A 351 -28.10 -15.70 -4.49
N PRO A 352 -28.66 -16.54 -3.61
CA PRO A 352 -30.11 -16.65 -3.45
C PRO A 352 -30.70 -15.37 -2.83
N THR A 353 -32.03 -15.23 -2.91
CA THR A 353 -32.75 -14.22 -2.13
C THR A 353 -33.21 -14.84 -0.80
N LEU A 354 -32.86 -14.20 0.32
CA LEU A 354 -33.15 -14.64 1.68
C LEU A 354 -33.97 -13.57 2.40
N SER A 355 -35.29 -13.75 2.49
CA SER A 355 -36.19 -12.71 3.01
C SER A 355 -37.10 -13.17 4.14
N PHE A 356 -37.27 -12.32 5.15
CA PHE A 356 -38.26 -12.49 6.22
C PHE A 356 -38.21 -13.84 6.97
N ASN A 357 -37.03 -14.46 7.05
CA ASN A 357 -36.86 -15.73 7.74
C ASN A 357 -36.67 -15.53 9.24
N HIS A 358 -37.17 -16.47 10.03
CA HIS A 358 -36.94 -16.54 11.47
C HIS A 358 -35.97 -17.68 11.76
N ILE A 359 -34.74 -17.36 12.16
CA ILE A 359 -33.69 -18.37 12.40
C ILE A 359 -33.25 -18.28 13.85
N SER A 360 -33.41 -19.37 14.60
CA SER A 360 -33.07 -19.37 16.02
C SER A 360 -32.52 -20.68 16.56
N ASN A 361 -31.80 -20.58 17.69
CA ASN A 361 -31.25 -21.73 18.41
C ASN A 361 -30.35 -22.63 17.53
N SER A 362 -29.63 -22.04 16.58
CA SER A 362 -28.70 -22.78 15.71
C SER A 362 -27.36 -23.01 16.41
N GLN A 363 -26.72 -24.16 16.17
CA GLN A 363 -25.42 -24.50 16.78
C GLN A 363 -24.24 -23.70 16.17
N ASN A 364 -24.41 -23.18 14.96
CA ASN A 364 -23.46 -22.30 14.26
C ASN A 364 -24.15 -20.97 13.87
N ALA A 365 -23.54 -20.20 12.96
CA ALA A 365 -24.15 -18.99 12.43
C ALA A 365 -25.51 -19.28 11.78
N ALA A 366 -26.41 -18.29 11.82
CA ALA A 366 -27.71 -18.40 11.17
C ALA A 366 -27.58 -18.54 9.65
N ILE A 367 -26.80 -17.64 9.04
CA ILE A 367 -26.52 -17.61 7.60
C ILE A 367 -24.99 -17.58 7.43
N SER A 368 -24.46 -18.34 6.47
CA SER A 368 -23.07 -18.17 6.04
C SER A 368 -22.91 -18.21 4.54
N ALA A 369 -21.91 -17.50 4.04
CA ALA A 369 -21.56 -17.42 2.62
C ALA A 369 -20.04 -17.47 2.43
N SER A 370 -19.57 -18.10 1.36
CA SER A 370 -18.17 -17.99 0.93
C SER A 370 -17.91 -16.61 0.30
N PRO A 371 -16.65 -16.17 0.16
CA PRO A 371 -16.34 -14.83 -0.33
C PRO A 371 -16.89 -14.52 -1.73
N ASP A 372 -16.80 -15.46 -2.68
CA ASP A 372 -17.27 -15.24 -4.05
C ASP A 372 -18.80 -15.26 -4.16
N SER A 373 -19.52 -15.65 -3.09
CA SER A 373 -20.98 -15.47 -3.03
C SER A 373 -21.39 -14.00 -3.14
N PHE A 374 -20.47 -13.05 -2.94
CA PHE A 374 -20.77 -11.61 -2.98
C PHE A 374 -20.54 -10.96 -4.35
N ASP A 375 -20.31 -11.75 -5.42
CA ASP A 375 -20.15 -11.25 -6.79
C ASP A 375 -21.26 -10.26 -7.18
N ASP A 376 -20.86 -9.09 -7.69
CA ASP A 376 -21.76 -8.02 -8.16
C ASP A 376 -22.01 -7.99 -9.68
N SER A 377 -21.71 -9.09 -10.36
CA SER A 377 -22.01 -9.30 -11.77
C SER A 377 -23.52 -9.48 -12.06
N LEU A 378 -23.89 -9.35 -13.35
CA LEU A 378 -25.23 -9.67 -13.86
C LEU A 378 -26.39 -8.90 -13.19
N ASP A 379 -26.15 -7.66 -12.77
CA ASP A 379 -27.12 -6.80 -12.06
C ASP A 379 -27.65 -7.40 -10.73
N ARG A 380 -26.89 -8.33 -10.12
CA ARG A 380 -27.16 -8.91 -8.80
C ARG A 380 -25.95 -8.70 -7.91
N ILE A 381 -26.17 -8.10 -6.74
CA ILE A 381 -25.14 -7.93 -5.72
C ILE A 381 -25.30 -9.05 -4.71
N GLY A 382 -24.38 -10.01 -4.73
CA GLY A 382 -24.36 -11.09 -3.75
C GLY A 382 -25.70 -11.82 -3.52
N PRO A 383 -25.88 -12.47 -2.37
CA PRO A 383 -27.19 -12.89 -1.89
C PRO A 383 -28.00 -11.64 -1.50
N ASP A 384 -29.28 -11.59 -1.84
CA ASP A 384 -30.15 -10.47 -1.46
C ASP A 384 -30.83 -10.80 -0.14
N VAL A 385 -30.38 -10.16 0.93
CA VAL A 385 -30.75 -10.48 2.30
C VAL A 385 -31.50 -9.32 2.92
N TYR A 386 -32.77 -9.54 3.28
CA TYR A 386 -33.54 -8.49 3.96
C TYR A 386 -34.66 -9.03 4.86
N GLY A 387 -34.97 -8.30 5.93
CA GLY A 387 -36.11 -8.56 6.81
C GLY A 387 -36.00 -9.82 7.67
N ASN A 388 -34.85 -10.49 7.69
CA ASN A 388 -34.63 -11.68 8.50
C ASN A 388 -34.57 -11.34 10.00
N PHE A 389 -35.00 -12.27 10.85
CA PHE A 389 -34.89 -12.18 12.30
C PHE A 389 -34.05 -13.34 12.83
N LEU A 390 -32.95 -13.01 13.49
CA LEU A 390 -31.95 -13.92 14.01
C LEU A 390 -31.91 -13.77 15.54
N ALA A 391 -32.00 -14.88 16.27
CA ALA A 391 -31.87 -14.86 17.72
C ALA A 391 -31.34 -16.19 18.29
N ASP A 392 -30.53 -16.10 19.33
CA ASP A 392 -30.03 -17.26 20.09
C ASP A 392 -29.25 -18.25 19.20
N ASN A 393 -28.68 -17.80 18.08
CA ASN A 393 -27.74 -18.59 17.30
C ASN A 393 -26.32 -18.41 17.83
N ARG A 394 -25.37 -19.23 17.40
CA ARG A 394 -23.96 -19.02 17.78
C ARG A 394 -23.41 -17.70 17.23
N ILE A 395 -23.88 -17.32 16.03
CA ILE A 395 -23.65 -16.01 15.42
C ILE A 395 -24.98 -15.53 14.82
N ASP A 396 -25.47 -14.39 15.31
CA ASP A 396 -26.67 -13.70 14.81
C ASP A 396 -26.26 -12.65 13.75
N GLY A 397 -25.85 -13.13 12.58
CA GLY A 397 -25.41 -12.32 11.45
C GLY A 397 -25.11 -13.15 10.20
N LEU A 398 -24.66 -12.47 9.13
CA LEU A 398 -24.20 -13.10 7.89
C LEU A 398 -22.72 -13.44 8.03
N PHE A 399 -22.41 -14.70 8.30
CA PHE A 399 -21.03 -15.16 8.49
C PHE A 399 -20.31 -15.36 7.15
N VAL A 400 -19.31 -14.54 6.86
CA VAL A 400 -18.44 -14.70 5.70
C VAL A 400 -17.40 -15.77 6.03
N ARG A 401 -17.64 -16.97 5.52
CA ARG A 401 -16.87 -18.19 5.80
C ARG A 401 -15.64 -18.25 4.91
N VAL A 402 -14.47 -18.48 5.51
CA VAL A 402 -13.20 -18.63 4.78
C VAL A 402 -12.55 -19.95 5.16
N GLU A 403 -12.57 -20.94 4.27
CA GLU A 403 -11.95 -22.23 4.55
C GLU A 403 -10.42 -22.20 4.46
N ILE A 404 -9.77 -22.95 5.35
CA ILE A 404 -8.30 -23.04 5.48
C ILE A 404 -7.86 -24.51 5.44
N ALA A 405 -6.94 -24.86 4.55
CA ALA A 405 -6.29 -26.17 4.49
C ALA A 405 -4.85 -26.07 5.00
N SER A 406 -4.51 -26.81 6.05
CA SER A 406 -3.12 -27.00 6.53
C SER A 406 -2.25 -25.72 6.55
N GLY A 407 -2.82 -24.58 6.94
CA GLY A 407 -2.11 -23.29 7.03
C GLY A 407 -2.09 -22.45 5.75
N SER A 408 -2.88 -22.78 4.72
CA SER A 408 -3.13 -21.94 3.54
C SER A 408 -4.62 -21.69 3.40
N ILE A 409 -4.97 -20.45 3.04
CA ILE A 409 -6.35 -20.02 2.80
C ILE A 409 -6.80 -20.62 1.46
N ILE A 410 -7.95 -21.31 1.47
CA ILE A 410 -8.56 -21.94 0.29
C ILE A 410 -9.47 -20.93 -0.39
N ASP A 411 -10.33 -20.27 0.39
CA ASP A 411 -11.34 -19.36 -0.14
C ASP A 411 -10.79 -17.94 -0.17
N ARG A 412 -10.80 -17.32 -1.35
CA ARG A 412 -10.43 -15.93 -1.58
C ARG A 412 -11.61 -15.24 -2.23
N LEU A 413 -11.63 -13.92 -2.15
CA LEU A 413 -12.48 -13.11 -3.03
C LEU A 413 -11.72 -12.91 -4.34
N ASP A 414 -12.06 -13.70 -5.34
CA ASP A 414 -11.43 -13.68 -6.67
C ASP A 414 -12.24 -12.84 -7.68
N VAL A 415 -13.50 -12.57 -7.34
CA VAL A 415 -14.43 -11.76 -8.13
C VAL A 415 -14.59 -10.33 -7.59
N PRO A 416 -15.17 -9.41 -8.36
CA PRO A 416 -15.66 -8.14 -7.83
C PRO A 416 -16.86 -8.39 -6.91
N GLY A 417 -16.61 -8.46 -5.61
CA GLY A 417 -17.61 -8.66 -4.57
C GLY A 417 -18.09 -7.35 -3.95
N ARG A 418 -19.32 -7.35 -3.45
CA ARG A 418 -19.91 -6.20 -2.77
C ARG A 418 -20.82 -6.60 -1.61
N PHE A 419 -20.68 -5.90 -0.47
CA PHE A 419 -21.56 -6.00 0.68
C PHE A 419 -22.54 -4.81 0.65
N ASP A 420 -23.84 -5.08 0.53
CA ASP A 420 -24.89 -4.07 0.49
C ASP A 420 -26.05 -4.32 1.47
N ASP A 421 -26.12 -5.48 2.10
CA ASP A 421 -27.14 -5.78 3.11
C ASP A 421 -26.90 -4.97 4.40
N VAL A 422 -27.68 -3.90 4.58
CA VAL A 422 -27.54 -2.97 5.72
C VAL A 422 -28.31 -3.38 6.97
N ASP A 423 -29.25 -4.32 6.85
CA ASP A 423 -30.07 -4.77 7.96
C ASP A 423 -29.49 -5.99 8.67
N ILE A 424 -28.43 -6.61 8.15
CA ILE A 424 -27.72 -7.75 8.75
C ILE A 424 -26.21 -7.46 8.89
N PRO A 425 -25.59 -7.69 10.06
CA PRO A 425 -24.14 -7.52 10.18
C PRO A 425 -23.40 -8.62 9.42
N HIS A 426 -22.39 -8.21 8.65
CA HIS A 426 -21.43 -9.12 8.03
C HIS A 426 -20.36 -9.50 9.06
N VAL A 427 -20.14 -10.79 9.28
CA VAL A 427 -19.28 -11.29 10.37
C VAL A 427 -18.08 -12.04 9.82
N LEU A 428 -16.88 -11.66 10.27
CA LEU A 428 -15.60 -12.28 9.92
C LEU A 428 -14.89 -12.78 11.20
N THR A 429 -14.72 -14.09 11.31
CA THR A 429 -13.88 -14.70 12.37
C THR A 429 -12.60 -15.34 11.83
N GLN A 430 -12.43 -15.22 10.50
CA GLN A 430 -11.30 -15.69 9.72
C GLN A 430 -10.94 -14.59 8.74
N SER A 431 -9.66 -14.50 8.37
CA SER A 431 -9.17 -13.42 7.51
C SER A 431 -9.71 -13.55 6.09
N LEU A 432 -10.36 -12.49 5.60
CA LEU A 432 -10.81 -12.37 4.22
C LEU A 432 -9.65 -11.86 3.36
N ILE A 433 -9.32 -12.61 2.31
CA ILE A 433 -8.26 -12.27 1.36
C ILE A 433 -8.88 -11.88 0.03
N ILE A 434 -8.58 -10.68 -0.44
CA ILE A 434 -8.98 -10.17 -1.75
C ILE A 434 -7.82 -10.44 -2.72
N ALA A 435 -8.09 -11.25 -3.74
CA ALA A 435 -7.04 -11.73 -4.63
C ALA A 435 -6.48 -10.60 -5.52
N GLY A 436 -5.16 -10.39 -5.48
CA GLY A 436 -4.52 -9.34 -6.29
C GLY A 436 -4.13 -9.75 -7.71
N ASN A 437 -3.99 -11.06 -7.96
CA ASN A 437 -3.60 -11.65 -9.24
C ASN A 437 -2.46 -10.89 -9.97
N PRO A 438 -1.28 -10.74 -9.32
CA PRO A 438 -0.20 -9.91 -9.85
C PRO A 438 0.38 -10.48 -11.16
N GLY A 439 0.65 -9.59 -12.11
CA GLY A 439 1.29 -9.93 -13.39
C GLY A 439 0.74 -9.13 -14.56
N GLY A 440 1.43 -9.21 -15.71
CA GLY A 440 0.93 -8.65 -16.97
C GLY A 440 -0.25 -9.47 -17.54
N PRO A 441 -0.88 -8.98 -18.63
CA PRO A 441 -1.97 -9.70 -19.28
C PRO A 441 -1.50 -11.07 -19.78
N PHE A 442 -2.43 -12.04 -19.85
CA PHE A 442 -2.13 -13.40 -20.30
C PHE A 442 -2.78 -13.70 -21.66
N ILE A 443 -2.23 -14.68 -22.37
CA ILE A 443 -2.81 -15.14 -23.64
C ILE A 443 -3.73 -16.32 -23.33
N ASN A 444 -5.02 -16.18 -23.63
CA ASN A 444 -6.00 -17.25 -23.42
C ASN A 444 -5.85 -18.38 -24.46
N SER A 445 -6.65 -19.44 -24.33
CA SER A 445 -6.61 -20.64 -25.18
C SER A 445 -6.91 -20.37 -26.67
N VAL A 446 -7.51 -19.22 -27.00
CA VAL A 446 -7.80 -18.76 -28.37
C VAL A 446 -6.80 -17.71 -28.88
N GLY A 447 -5.75 -17.42 -28.12
CA GLY A 447 -4.67 -16.51 -28.54
C GLY A 447 -4.95 -15.02 -28.30
N ALA A 448 -6.02 -14.67 -27.58
CA ALA A 448 -6.33 -13.29 -27.22
C ALA A 448 -5.62 -12.87 -25.92
N VAL A 449 -5.28 -11.58 -25.83
CA VAL A 449 -4.63 -10.99 -24.66
C VAL A 449 -5.71 -10.50 -23.69
N ASP A 450 -5.84 -11.16 -22.55
CA ASP A 450 -6.81 -10.83 -21.52
C ASP A 450 -6.12 -10.25 -20.28
N ALA A 451 -6.79 -9.30 -19.62
CA ALA A 451 -6.38 -8.82 -18.31
C ALA A 451 -6.54 -9.94 -17.27
N ARG A 452 -5.70 -9.93 -16.24
CA ARG A 452 -5.92 -10.79 -15.08
C ARG A 452 -7.06 -10.18 -14.27
N ALA A 453 -8.15 -10.93 -14.11
CA ALA A 453 -9.17 -10.56 -13.14
C ALA A 453 -8.55 -10.55 -11.73
N ALA A 454 -8.91 -9.57 -10.92
CA ALA A 454 -8.50 -9.47 -9.51
C ALA A 454 -9.77 -9.22 -8.69
N GLY A 455 -9.72 -9.64 -7.43
CA GLY A 455 -10.81 -9.41 -6.49
C GLY A 455 -10.94 -7.94 -6.13
N ARG A 456 -12.17 -7.53 -5.85
CA ARG A 456 -12.48 -6.23 -5.22
C ARG A 456 -13.52 -6.49 -4.16
N LEU A 457 -13.37 -5.92 -2.97
CA LEU A 457 -14.47 -5.80 -2.02
C LEU A 457 -14.98 -4.36 -1.99
N MET A 458 -16.23 -4.15 -2.37
CA MET A 458 -16.95 -2.89 -2.15
C MET A 458 -17.91 -3.03 -0.98
N ILE A 459 -18.01 -2.01 -0.12
CA ILE A 459 -18.89 -2.02 1.05
C ILE A 459 -19.74 -0.75 1.02
N ASP A 460 -21.05 -0.94 0.99
CA ASP A 460 -22.00 0.15 0.84
C ASP A 460 -22.20 0.99 2.13
N PRO A 461 -22.63 2.25 2.00
CA PRO A 461 -22.95 3.11 3.14
C PRO A 461 -23.92 2.46 4.14
N GLY A 462 -23.55 2.42 5.42
CA GLY A 462 -24.38 1.89 6.50
C GLY A 462 -24.23 0.40 6.76
N VAL A 463 -23.44 -0.32 5.97
CA VAL A 463 -23.09 -1.72 6.25
C VAL A 463 -22.23 -1.80 7.51
N VAL A 464 -22.54 -2.80 8.35
CA VAL A 464 -21.80 -3.14 9.57
C VAL A 464 -21.00 -4.41 9.34
N VAL A 465 -19.68 -4.31 9.48
CA VAL A 465 -18.74 -5.43 9.45
C VAL A 465 -18.19 -5.66 10.86
N LYS A 466 -18.47 -6.84 11.40
CA LYS A 466 -18.02 -7.29 12.73
C LYS A 466 -16.91 -8.33 12.61
N LEU A 467 -15.79 -8.10 13.29
CA LEU A 467 -14.60 -8.94 13.17
C LEU A 467 -14.11 -9.48 14.53
N SER A 468 -13.53 -10.68 14.52
CA SER A 468 -12.84 -11.28 15.67
C SER A 468 -11.64 -12.10 15.21
N ASN A 469 -10.43 -11.79 15.68
CA ASN A 469 -9.17 -12.46 15.30
C ASN A 469 -8.98 -12.61 13.77
N ALA A 470 -9.53 -11.66 13.00
CA ALA A 470 -9.57 -11.66 11.55
C ALA A 470 -9.03 -10.33 11.00
N ARG A 471 -8.59 -10.35 9.74
CA ARG A 471 -8.25 -9.16 8.95
C ARG A 471 -8.94 -9.17 7.59
N ILE A 472 -9.03 -8.01 6.96
CA ILE A 472 -9.29 -7.92 5.52
C ILE A 472 -7.95 -7.55 4.86
N GLU A 473 -7.51 -8.37 3.92
CA GLU A 473 -6.23 -8.21 3.24
C GLU A 473 -6.43 -8.09 1.73
N ALA A 474 -6.00 -6.95 1.19
CA ALA A 474 -5.83 -6.74 -0.24
C ALA A 474 -4.43 -7.26 -0.63
N GLU A 475 -4.36 -8.41 -1.31
CA GLU A 475 -3.09 -9.00 -1.74
C GLU A 475 -2.38 -8.14 -2.77
N ARG A 476 -1.07 -8.31 -2.90
CA ARG A 476 -0.28 -7.67 -3.96
C ARG A 476 -0.92 -7.84 -5.34
N GLY A 477 -1.04 -6.75 -6.09
CA GLY A 477 -1.60 -6.73 -7.45
C GLY A 477 -2.75 -5.73 -7.56
N ALA A 478 -3.75 -6.06 -8.38
CA ALA A 478 -4.89 -5.18 -8.65
C ALA A 478 -6.06 -5.39 -7.67
N SER A 479 -5.79 -5.90 -6.47
CA SER A 479 -6.83 -6.05 -5.43
C SER A 479 -7.28 -4.68 -4.94
N ALA A 480 -8.56 -4.56 -4.59
CA ALA A 480 -9.13 -3.31 -4.13
C ALA A 480 -10.11 -3.50 -2.96
N LEU A 481 -10.02 -2.62 -1.96
CA LEU A 481 -11.03 -2.46 -0.91
C LEU A 481 -11.62 -1.05 -0.97
N ILE A 482 -12.93 -0.96 -1.18
CA ILE A 482 -13.68 0.29 -1.26
C ILE A 482 -14.74 0.30 -0.16
N ALA A 483 -14.60 1.18 0.82
CA ALA A 483 -15.52 1.34 1.94
C ALA A 483 -15.87 2.82 2.10
N GLU A 484 -16.78 3.30 1.25
CA GLU A 484 -17.12 4.72 1.15
C GLU A 484 -18.56 4.96 1.60
N GLY A 485 -18.70 5.31 2.88
CA GLY A 485 -19.97 5.67 3.49
C GLY A 485 -20.45 7.07 3.13
N THR A 486 -21.35 7.56 3.98
CA THR A 486 -21.76 8.96 4.03
C THR A 486 -21.83 9.41 5.48
N GLU A 487 -21.83 10.71 5.74
CA GLU A 487 -21.95 11.26 7.11
C GLU A 487 -23.11 10.64 7.91
N ASN A 488 -24.26 10.39 7.27
CA ASN A 488 -25.45 9.82 7.93
C ASN A 488 -25.50 8.29 7.92
N ARG A 489 -24.70 7.64 7.07
CA ARG A 489 -24.63 6.18 6.92
C ARG A 489 -23.16 5.78 6.75
N PRO A 490 -22.37 5.84 7.84
CA PRO A 490 -20.97 5.44 7.75
C PRO A 490 -20.85 3.94 7.55
N VAL A 491 -19.75 3.50 6.94
CA VAL A 491 -19.35 2.08 6.97
C VAL A 491 -18.74 1.78 8.33
N ILE A 492 -19.16 0.71 9.01
CA ILE A 492 -18.73 0.42 10.38
C ILE A 492 -17.90 -0.87 10.40
N PHE A 493 -16.62 -0.76 10.74
CA PHE A 493 -15.74 -1.87 11.11
C PHE A 493 -15.55 -1.91 12.62
N THR A 494 -16.03 -2.96 13.26
CA THR A 494 -15.98 -3.08 14.72
C THR A 494 -15.77 -4.52 15.19
N SER A 495 -15.62 -4.69 16.50
CA SER A 495 -15.51 -5.99 17.15
C SER A 495 -16.80 -6.80 17.01
N LEU A 496 -16.67 -8.13 16.92
CA LEU A 496 -17.78 -9.07 17.09
C LEU A 496 -18.58 -8.81 18.39
N PHE A 497 -17.89 -8.37 19.43
CA PHE A 497 -18.43 -8.09 20.77
C PHE A 497 -18.93 -6.64 20.94
N ASP A 498 -19.15 -5.89 19.86
CA ASP A 498 -19.67 -4.52 19.95
C ASP A 498 -21.18 -4.47 19.69
N ASP A 499 -21.96 -4.43 20.77
CA ASP A 499 -23.44 -4.46 20.71
C ASP A 499 -24.07 -3.09 20.44
N ARG A 500 -23.25 -2.07 20.14
CA ARG A 500 -23.77 -0.77 19.70
C ARG A 500 -24.22 -0.80 18.24
N TYR A 501 -23.73 -1.78 17.47
CA TYR A 501 -24.05 -1.96 16.06
C TYR A 501 -24.54 -3.39 15.85
N GLY A 502 -25.53 -3.58 15.00
CA GLY A 502 -26.12 -4.88 14.72
C GLY A 502 -27.31 -4.77 13.80
N GLY A 503 -28.11 -5.83 13.70
CA GLY A 503 -29.15 -5.94 12.69
C GLY A 503 -29.94 -7.25 12.81
N SER A 504 -30.99 -7.40 12.00
CA SER A 504 -31.77 -8.64 11.88
C SER A 504 -32.25 -9.20 13.23
N GLY A 505 -32.87 -8.34 14.05
CA GLY A 505 -33.54 -8.74 15.30
C GLY A 505 -32.74 -8.52 16.58
N THR A 506 -31.40 -8.57 16.54
CA THR A 506 -30.54 -8.39 17.71
C THR A 506 -29.30 -7.57 17.41
N PHE A 507 -28.79 -6.87 18.42
CA PHE A 507 -27.51 -6.16 18.35
C PHE A 507 -26.36 -7.00 18.94
N ASP A 508 -26.70 -7.95 19.81
CA ASP A 508 -25.80 -8.99 20.30
C ASP A 508 -25.66 -10.06 19.21
N THR A 509 -24.46 -10.12 18.61
CA THR A 509 -24.17 -10.99 17.47
C THR A 509 -23.55 -12.32 17.88
N ASP A 510 -23.08 -12.46 19.13
CA ASP A 510 -22.33 -13.65 19.58
C ASP A 510 -22.92 -14.36 20.81
N GLY A 511 -24.05 -13.84 21.32
CA GLY A 511 -24.77 -14.36 22.48
C GLY A 511 -24.12 -13.96 23.81
N SER A 512 -23.32 -12.90 23.82
CA SER A 512 -22.60 -12.44 25.01
C SER A 512 -23.37 -11.34 25.77
N PRO A 513 -23.12 -11.14 27.08
CA PRO A 513 -23.76 -10.04 27.80
C PRO A 513 -23.34 -8.69 27.22
N SER A 514 -24.26 -7.72 27.13
CA SER A 514 -24.03 -6.39 26.54
C SER A 514 -22.59 -5.85 26.71
N THR A 515 -21.81 -5.87 25.62
CA THR A 515 -20.41 -5.46 25.54
C THR A 515 -20.19 -4.42 24.43
N VAL A 516 -19.04 -3.74 24.47
CA VAL A 516 -18.67 -2.67 23.52
C VAL A 516 -17.38 -2.99 22.75
N GLY A 517 -16.88 -4.23 22.81
CA GLY A 517 -15.55 -4.61 22.32
C GLY A 517 -14.38 -4.14 23.19
N SER A 518 -13.18 -4.65 22.89
CA SER A 518 -11.87 -4.30 23.47
C SER A 518 -10.83 -4.06 22.37
N PRO A 519 -9.86 -3.14 22.56
CA PRO A 519 -8.77 -2.98 21.61
C PRO A 519 -8.06 -4.32 21.35
N ALA A 520 -7.70 -4.59 20.09
CA ALA A 520 -7.12 -5.86 19.60
C ALA A 520 -8.10 -7.03 19.44
N ASP A 521 -9.42 -6.83 19.50
CA ASP A 521 -10.39 -7.91 19.22
C ASP A 521 -10.29 -8.44 17.78
N TRP A 522 -9.81 -7.61 16.84
CA TRP A 522 -9.51 -8.01 15.46
C TRP A 522 -8.22 -7.35 14.96
N SER A 523 -7.68 -7.86 13.86
CA SER A 523 -6.35 -7.48 13.37
C SER A 523 -6.31 -6.09 12.74
N GLY A 524 -7.03 -5.89 11.62
CA GLY A 524 -6.98 -4.64 10.87
C GLY A 524 -7.23 -4.82 9.37
N LEU A 525 -6.95 -3.76 8.62
CA LEU A 525 -7.01 -3.69 7.17
C LEU A 525 -5.59 -3.64 6.61
N PHE A 526 -5.25 -4.58 5.72
CA PHE A 526 -3.92 -4.67 5.13
C PHE A 526 -3.96 -4.41 3.63
N PHE A 527 -3.13 -3.48 3.15
CA PHE A 527 -2.96 -3.15 1.73
C PHE A 527 -1.55 -3.55 1.28
N GLY A 528 -1.47 -4.61 0.47
CA GLY A 528 -0.24 -5.13 -0.14
C GLY A 528 0.25 -4.29 -1.32
N GLU A 529 1.42 -4.61 -1.85
CA GLU A 529 2.05 -3.74 -2.86
C GLU A 529 1.19 -3.61 -4.13
N VAL A 530 1.08 -2.40 -4.66
CA VAL A 530 0.26 -2.06 -5.84
C VAL A 530 -1.26 -2.14 -5.62
N SER A 531 -1.72 -2.68 -4.48
CA SER A 531 -3.16 -2.73 -4.16
C SER A 531 -3.72 -1.33 -3.91
N PHE A 532 -5.05 -1.25 -3.95
CA PHE A 532 -5.80 -0.01 -3.83
C PHE A 532 -6.78 -0.04 -2.64
N GLY A 533 -6.86 1.07 -1.91
CA GLY A 533 -7.83 1.30 -0.85
C GLY A 533 -8.50 2.66 -0.95
N SER A 534 -9.82 2.69 -0.82
CA SER A 534 -10.57 3.94 -0.63
C SER A 534 -11.54 3.80 0.52
N ILE A 535 -11.30 4.55 1.59
CA ILE A 535 -12.08 4.55 2.82
C ILE A 535 -12.56 5.98 3.06
N ASP A 536 -13.87 6.17 3.09
CA ASP A 536 -14.49 7.49 3.29
C ASP A 536 -15.70 7.35 4.22
N HIS A 537 -15.87 8.25 5.19
CA HIS A 537 -16.94 8.19 6.19
C HIS A 537 -17.06 6.79 6.84
N ALA A 538 -15.94 6.25 7.32
CA ALA A 538 -15.91 4.97 8.01
C ALA A 538 -15.66 5.13 9.51
N LEU A 539 -16.20 4.21 10.32
CA LEU A 539 -15.79 4.00 11.70
C LEU A 539 -14.94 2.74 11.79
N ILE A 540 -13.69 2.87 12.24
CA ILE A 540 -12.79 1.75 12.49
C ILE A 540 -12.45 1.72 13.98
N SER A 541 -12.94 0.69 14.69
CA SER A 541 -12.67 0.55 16.12
C SER A 541 -12.30 -0.86 16.55
N PHE A 542 -11.53 -0.94 17.64
CA PHE A 542 -11.11 -2.19 18.31
C PHE A 542 -10.19 -3.09 17.48
N ALA A 543 -9.59 -2.57 16.42
CA ALA A 543 -8.59 -3.26 15.61
C ALA A 543 -7.22 -3.30 16.33
N GLY A 544 -6.17 -3.71 15.63
CA GLY A 544 -4.79 -3.68 16.10
C GLY A 544 -4.33 -4.96 16.81
N GLY A 545 -5.03 -6.08 16.60
CA GLY A 545 -4.79 -7.38 17.23
C GLY A 545 -4.09 -8.41 16.35
N ASP A 546 -4.20 -9.69 16.74
CA ASP A 546 -3.61 -10.82 16.01
C ASP A 546 -4.61 -11.52 15.07
N SER A 547 -4.08 -12.12 14.01
CA SER A 547 -4.83 -13.06 13.16
C SER A 547 -3.91 -14.14 12.61
N PRO A 548 -4.47 -15.31 12.26
CA PRO A 548 -3.71 -16.37 11.59
C PRO A 548 -3.12 -15.92 10.25
N ILE A 549 -1.87 -16.33 9.99
CA ILE A 549 -1.15 -16.21 8.72
C ILE A 549 -0.60 -17.59 8.32
N GLU A 550 0.09 -17.68 7.19
CA GLU A 550 0.64 -18.94 6.70
C GLU A 550 1.65 -19.54 7.69
N GLY A 551 1.23 -20.57 8.45
CA GLY A 551 2.06 -21.29 9.40
C GLY A 551 2.28 -20.62 10.77
N ALA A 552 1.69 -19.45 11.05
CA ALA A 552 1.83 -18.72 12.32
C ALA A 552 0.64 -17.78 12.58
N SER A 553 0.71 -16.96 13.63
CA SER A 553 -0.16 -15.78 13.81
C SER A 553 0.72 -14.54 13.91
N ALA A 554 0.18 -13.38 13.53
CA ALA A 554 0.89 -12.11 13.63
C ALA A 554 -0.04 -10.98 14.03
N ASN A 555 0.50 -9.97 14.73
CA ASN A 555 -0.21 -8.73 14.97
C ASN A 555 -0.16 -7.82 13.75
N PHE A 556 -1.24 -7.06 13.58
CA PHE A 556 -1.39 -6.05 12.54
C PHE A 556 -1.85 -4.72 13.16
N ASN A 557 -1.48 -3.60 12.55
CA ASN A 557 -2.08 -2.30 12.88
C ASN A 557 -3.53 -2.25 12.40
N ALA A 558 -4.30 -1.26 12.87
CA ALA A 558 -5.66 -1.05 12.38
C ALA A 558 -5.69 -0.85 10.85
N ILE A 559 -4.69 -0.14 10.32
CA ILE A 559 -4.44 0.00 8.89
C ILE A 559 -2.95 -0.18 8.61
N GLU A 560 -2.59 -1.05 7.66
CA GLU A 560 -1.23 -1.19 7.12
C GLU A 560 -1.21 -0.92 5.61
N VAL A 561 -0.31 -0.02 5.17
CA VAL A 561 -0.13 0.39 3.77
C VAL A 561 1.28 0.06 3.33
N HIS A 562 1.45 -0.99 2.52
CA HIS A 562 2.77 -1.45 2.06
C HIS A 562 2.89 -1.23 0.55
N GLN A 563 3.52 -0.12 0.14
CA GLN A 563 3.67 0.28 -1.27
C GLN A 563 2.35 0.21 -2.05
N ALA A 564 1.26 0.59 -1.37
CA ALA A 564 -0.10 0.56 -1.86
C ALA A 564 -0.63 2.00 -1.97
N GLU A 565 -1.68 2.18 -2.75
CA GLU A 565 -2.45 3.42 -2.80
C GLU A 565 -3.59 3.33 -1.78
N LEU A 566 -3.66 4.30 -0.87
CA LEU A 566 -4.75 4.41 0.10
C LEU A 566 -5.26 5.84 0.15
N ARG A 567 -6.56 6.01 -0.01
CA ARG A 567 -7.30 7.19 0.42
C ARG A 567 -8.07 6.86 1.69
N LEU A 568 -7.85 7.64 2.74
CA LEU A 568 -8.56 7.59 4.02
C LEU A 568 -9.07 9.00 4.33
N ALA A 569 -10.36 9.22 4.17
CA ALA A 569 -10.99 10.53 4.32
C ALA A 569 -12.19 10.50 5.28
N ASN A 570 -12.44 11.61 5.99
CA ASN A 570 -13.68 11.84 6.75
C ASN A 570 -14.05 10.72 7.74
N SER A 571 -13.06 9.97 8.23
CA SER A 571 -13.28 8.72 8.97
C SER A 571 -12.87 8.84 10.44
N VAL A 572 -13.41 7.95 11.27
CA VAL A 572 -13.13 7.89 12.70
C VAL A 572 -12.37 6.61 13.03
N LEU A 573 -11.17 6.75 13.58
CA LEU A 573 -10.35 5.64 14.06
C LEU A 573 -10.23 5.73 15.57
N LYS A 574 -10.87 4.82 16.31
CA LYS A 574 -10.91 4.89 17.78
C LYS A 574 -10.77 3.57 18.52
N ASN A 575 -10.21 3.63 19.72
CA ASN A 575 -10.04 2.46 20.61
C ASN A 575 -9.31 1.28 19.94
N ASN A 576 -8.40 1.56 19.01
CA ASN A 576 -7.58 0.54 18.37
C ASN A 576 -6.33 0.27 19.21
N ALA A 577 -5.86 -0.98 19.16
CA ALA A 577 -4.57 -1.37 19.70
C ALA A 577 -3.44 -1.00 18.72
N GLY A 578 -2.21 -1.14 19.21
CA GLY A 578 -1.00 -0.70 18.51
C GLY A 578 -0.45 -1.65 17.45
N GLY A 579 -0.96 -2.89 17.35
CA GLY A 579 -0.62 -3.81 16.26
C GLY A 579 0.81 -4.33 16.14
N ASN A 580 1.73 -3.97 17.05
CA ASN A 580 3.17 -4.22 16.87
C ASN A 580 3.56 -5.71 16.80
N ALA A 581 4.42 -6.03 15.82
CA ALA A 581 5.01 -7.32 15.53
C ALA A 581 6.45 -7.16 15.01
N SER A 582 7.39 -7.82 15.69
CA SER A 582 8.83 -7.80 15.39
C SER A 582 9.32 -9.01 14.59
N GLU A 583 8.43 -9.93 14.23
CA GLU A 583 8.76 -11.22 13.62
C GLU A 583 8.55 -11.22 12.09
N ASN A 584 8.95 -12.31 11.41
CA ASN A 584 8.67 -12.48 9.99
C ASN A 584 7.19 -12.82 9.78
N ARG A 585 6.42 -11.92 9.16
CA ARG A 585 4.98 -12.05 8.92
C ARG A 585 4.66 -12.59 7.52
N SER A 586 5.28 -13.71 7.15
CA SER A 586 5.10 -14.37 5.83
C SER A 586 5.24 -13.43 4.63
N GLY A 587 6.29 -12.60 4.63
CA GLY A 587 6.56 -11.65 3.54
C GLY A 587 5.99 -10.24 3.74
N ARG A 588 5.15 -10.02 4.75
CA ARG A 588 4.59 -8.68 5.07
C ARG A 588 5.59 -7.77 5.80
N GLY A 589 6.76 -8.30 6.21
CA GLY A 589 7.79 -7.56 6.96
C GLY A 589 7.33 -7.16 8.36
N GLN A 590 8.17 -6.50 9.16
CA GLN A 590 7.83 -6.07 10.53
C GLN A 590 6.83 -4.90 10.53
N ASN A 591 6.22 -4.54 11.65
CA ASN A 591 5.54 -3.24 11.79
C ASN A 591 5.97 -2.57 13.11
N ALA A 592 5.21 -1.57 13.56
CA ALA A 592 5.50 -0.85 14.79
C ALA A 592 4.20 -0.47 15.51
N ASN A 593 4.33 0.04 16.73
CA ASN A 593 3.20 0.43 17.57
C ASN A 593 2.47 1.69 17.02
N ALA A 594 1.39 1.49 16.27
CA ALA A 594 0.64 2.55 15.59
C ALA A 594 -0.80 2.17 15.25
N VAL A 595 -1.62 3.15 14.89
CA VAL A 595 -2.95 2.94 14.30
C VAL A 595 -2.83 2.75 12.79
N ILE A 596 -2.15 3.68 12.13
CA ILE A 596 -1.88 3.64 10.69
C ILE A 596 -0.37 3.43 10.50
N TYR A 597 0.02 2.32 9.87
CA TYR A 597 1.40 2.01 9.54
C TYR A 597 1.62 2.06 8.04
N VAL A 598 2.57 2.87 7.59
CA VAL A 598 2.87 3.10 6.17
C VAL A 598 4.29 2.71 5.87
N ARG A 599 4.52 1.90 4.82
CA ARG A 599 5.84 1.54 4.29
C ARG A 599 5.88 1.78 2.79
N GLY A 600 6.75 2.69 2.36
CA GLY A 600 7.07 2.92 0.95
C GLY A 600 5.85 3.26 0.09
N GLY A 601 4.84 3.89 0.69
CA GLY A 601 3.60 4.32 0.04
C GLY A 601 3.25 5.74 0.48
N GLN A 602 2.45 6.44 -0.32
CA GLN A 602 2.10 7.85 -0.11
C GLN A 602 0.58 7.97 0.03
N PRO A 603 0.00 7.55 1.17
CA PRO A 603 -1.45 7.60 1.35
C PRO A 603 -1.97 9.04 1.43
N THR A 604 -3.22 9.22 1.05
CA THR A 604 -4.02 10.40 1.39
C THR A 604 -4.75 10.13 2.68
N ILE A 605 -4.45 10.89 3.73
CA ILE A 605 -5.05 10.81 5.06
C ILE A 605 -5.57 12.21 5.39
N VAL A 606 -6.86 12.45 5.16
CA VAL A 606 -7.45 13.79 5.23
C VAL A 606 -8.73 13.84 6.06
N ASP A 607 -8.89 14.86 6.90
CA ASP A 607 -10.08 15.11 7.71
C ASP A 607 -10.57 13.91 8.55
N ASN A 608 -9.63 13.13 9.11
CA ASN A 608 -9.95 12.01 9.98
C ASN A 608 -9.91 12.39 11.45
N THR A 609 -10.76 11.76 12.26
CA THR A 609 -10.69 11.81 13.73
C THR A 609 -10.00 10.55 14.25
N ILE A 610 -8.76 10.68 14.73
CA ILE A 610 -7.96 9.54 15.23
C ILE A 610 -7.77 9.69 16.74
N VAL A 611 -8.52 8.91 17.52
CA VAL A 611 -8.62 9.13 18.98
C VAL A 611 -8.60 7.87 19.85
N ASP A 612 -8.12 8.01 21.09
CA ASP A 612 -8.19 6.97 22.12
C ASP A 612 -7.53 5.64 21.70
N ASN A 613 -6.47 5.70 20.89
CA ASN A 613 -5.76 4.51 20.41
C ASN A 613 -4.46 4.25 21.18
N SER A 614 -4.06 2.99 21.24
CA SER A 614 -2.71 2.60 21.66
C SER A 614 -1.75 2.73 20.48
N GLY A 615 -0.58 3.34 20.68
CA GLY A 615 0.41 3.60 19.63
C GLY A 615 0.35 5.00 19.03
N ALA A 616 1.24 5.27 18.07
CA ALA A 616 1.23 6.52 17.31
C ALA A 616 0.02 6.58 16.38
N ALA A 617 -0.54 7.78 16.16
CA ALA A 617 -1.64 7.96 15.21
C ALA A 617 -1.23 7.49 13.80
N ILE A 618 -0.09 7.98 13.32
CA ILE A 618 0.49 7.62 12.02
C ILE A 618 1.95 7.25 12.21
N HIS A 619 2.40 6.20 11.54
CA HIS A 619 3.79 5.74 11.59
C HIS A 619 4.32 5.39 10.19
N ILE A 620 5.21 6.23 9.66
CA ILE A 620 5.65 6.24 8.27
C ILE A 620 7.18 6.16 8.17
N ASN A 621 7.75 5.68 7.07
CA ASN A 621 9.20 5.74 6.83
C ASN A 621 9.58 6.98 6.01
N ALA A 622 10.79 7.48 6.20
CA ALA A 622 11.28 8.71 5.59
C ALA A 622 11.18 8.74 4.05
N ASN A 623 11.48 7.62 3.37
CA ASN A 623 11.38 7.49 1.91
C ASN A 623 9.93 7.51 1.38
N SER A 624 8.92 7.46 2.26
CA SER A 624 7.53 7.74 1.85
C SER A 624 7.26 9.23 1.74
N LEU A 625 7.99 10.09 2.46
CA LEU A 625 7.87 11.56 2.39
C LEU A 625 8.72 12.12 1.23
N ASN A 626 8.51 11.55 0.04
CA ASN A 626 9.31 11.87 -1.16
C ASN A 626 8.79 13.12 -1.90
N SER A 627 9.51 13.56 -2.92
CA SER A 627 9.23 14.76 -3.72
C SER A 627 8.16 14.60 -4.81
N GLU A 628 7.45 13.48 -4.89
CA GLU A 628 6.31 13.36 -5.81
C GLU A 628 5.11 14.14 -5.26
N ASN A 629 4.52 14.99 -6.09
CA ASN A 629 3.27 15.67 -5.77
C ASN A 629 2.12 14.65 -5.74
N ARG A 630 1.36 14.61 -4.63
CA ARG A 630 0.21 13.74 -4.43
C ARG A 630 -1.03 14.58 -4.19
N ILE A 631 -1.93 14.53 -5.18
CA ILE A 631 -3.27 15.10 -5.09
C ILE A 631 -4.24 14.10 -4.44
N ASP A 632 -5.29 14.61 -3.81
CA ASP A 632 -6.42 13.77 -3.41
C ASP A 632 -7.14 13.26 -4.67
N SER A 633 -7.15 11.95 -4.92
CA SER A 633 -7.87 11.37 -6.06
C SER A 633 -9.40 11.50 -5.93
N GLY A 634 -9.89 11.75 -4.71
CA GLY A 634 -11.30 11.74 -4.39
C GLY A 634 -11.85 10.32 -4.24
N ARG A 635 -13.16 10.24 -4.01
CA ARG A 635 -13.93 9.01 -3.88
C ARG A 635 -13.89 8.18 -5.16
N SER A 636 -13.83 6.87 -4.99
CA SER A 636 -13.97 5.85 -6.02
C SER A 636 -15.41 5.67 -6.47
N THR A 637 -16.38 6.07 -5.63
CA THR A 637 -17.81 5.96 -5.88
C THR A 637 -18.51 7.30 -5.74
N GLY A 638 -19.59 7.51 -6.50
CA GLY A 638 -20.36 8.74 -6.42
C GLY A 638 -19.62 9.98 -6.92
N ALA A 639 -19.82 11.12 -6.25
CA ALA A 639 -19.12 12.36 -6.55
C ALA A 639 -17.69 12.31 -5.96
N ALA A 640 -16.71 12.86 -6.67
CA ALA A 640 -15.31 12.73 -6.27
C ALA A 640 -15.01 13.32 -4.88
N GLU A 641 -15.70 14.38 -4.44
CA GLU A 641 -15.54 14.96 -3.09
C GLU A 641 -14.07 15.12 -2.66
N ARG A 642 -13.21 15.55 -3.59
CA ARG A 642 -11.76 15.70 -3.37
C ARG A 642 -11.41 17.02 -2.67
N TYR A 643 -10.32 17.03 -1.92
CA TYR A 643 -9.70 18.22 -1.33
C TYR A 643 -8.68 18.88 -2.27
N SER A 644 -9.16 19.70 -3.21
CA SER A 644 -8.31 20.34 -4.24
C SER A 644 -7.39 21.45 -3.72
N GLU A 645 -7.67 21.98 -2.53
CA GLU A 645 -6.87 23.02 -1.88
C GLU A 645 -5.48 22.54 -1.42
N PHE A 646 -5.20 21.24 -1.53
CA PHE A 646 -3.92 20.63 -1.18
C PHE A 646 -3.27 19.91 -2.39
N ASP A 647 -3.66 20.28 -3.62
CA ASP A 647 -3.09 19.72 -4.86
C ASP A 647 -1.59 20.07 -5.06
N ASP A 648 -0.98 20.80 -4.12
CA ASP A 648 0.43 21.19 -4.06
C ASP A 648 1.28 20.36 -3.07
N ASN A 649 0.70 19.34 -2.43
CA ASN A 649 1.34 18.55 -1.38
C ASN A 649 2.36 17.54 -1.92
N PHE A 650 3.57 17.53 -1.36
CA PHE A 650 4.56 16.49 -1.65
C PHE A 650 4.47 15.31 -0.69
N GLY A 651 4.78 14.10 -1.17
CA GLY A 651 4.80 12.93 -0.29
C GLY A 651 3.37 12.44 0.02
N PRO A 652 3.11 11.79 1.15
CA PRO A 652 1.74 11.49 1.59
C PRO A 652 0.96 12.80 1.82
N LEU A 653 -0.34 12.81 1.50
CA LEU A 653 -1.19 13.97 1.82
C LEU A 653 -1.76 13.80 3.22
N VAL A 654 -1.24 14.53 4.21
CA VAL A 654 -1.71 14.48 5.60
C VAL A 654 -2.19 15.86 6.06
N ARG A 655 -3.51 16.10 5.99
CA ARG A 655 -4.13 17.40 6.31
C ARG A 655 -5.44 17.25 7.08
N LEU A 656 -5.81 18.25 7.87
CA LEU A 656 -7.11 18.37 8.55
C LEU A 656 -7.43 17.27 9.58
N ASN A 657 -6.49 16.37 9.88
CA ASN A 657 -6.74 15.28 10.82
C ASN A 657 -6.76 15.79 12.27
N GLN A 658 -7.74 15.34 13.04
CA GLN A 658 -7.91 15.66 14.44
C GLN A 658 -7.40 14.52 15.32
N LEU A 659 -6.42 14.80 16.17
CA LEU A 659 -5.74 13.79 16.98
C LEU A 659 -5.98 14.03 18.48
N ALA A 660 -6.34 13.00 19.23
CA ALA A 660 -6.43 13.08 20.69
C ALA A 660 -6.18 11.72 21.36
N ASN A 661 -5.58 11.71 22.54
CA ASN A 661 -5.43 10.51 23.37
C ASN A 661 -4.76 9.28 22.70
N ASN A 662 -4.00 9.46 21.63
CA ASN A 662 -3.12 8.41 21.10
C ASN A 662 -1.82 8.35 21.92
N THR A 663 -1.02 7.28 21.87
CA THR A 663 0.30 7.31 22.54
C THR A 663 1.19 8.43 21.99
N THR A 664 1.09 8.69 20.68
CA THR A 664 1.68 9.87 20.03
C THR A 664 0.63 10.51 19.13
N ASN A 665 0.25 11.77 19.43
CA ASN A 665 -0.66 12.59 18.61
C ASN A 665 0.12 13.33 17.52
N GLY A 666 0.63 12.58 16.55
CA GLY A 666 1.39 13.11 15.42
C GLY A 666 1.82 12.01 14.45
N MET A 667 2.57 12.39 13.42
CA MET A 667 3.15 11.48 12.44
C MET A 667 4.55 11.07 12.86
N PHE A 668 4.71 9.83 13.31
CA PHE A 668 6.02 9.29 13.63
C PHE A 668 6.76 8.87 12.37
N VAL A 669 7.89 9.53 12.09
CA VAL A 669 8.76 9.26 10.95
C VAL A 669 9.91 8.38 11.38
N ARG A 670 10.02 7.20 10.78
CA ARG A 670 11.15 6.29 10.99
C ARG A 670 12.38 6.81 10.25
N GLY A 671 13.48 6.95 10.98
CA GLY A 671 14.78 7.26 10.42
C GLY A 671 15.35 6.13 9.56
N GLU A 672 15.90 6.49 8.41
CA GLU A 672 16.57 5.64 7.44
C GLU A 672 17.49 6.48 6.53
N VAL A 673 18.24 5.81 5.65
CA VAL A 673 18.97 6.48 4.58
C VAL A 673 17.97 6.84 3.48
N LEU A 674 17.95 8.10 3.05
CA LEU A 674 17.13 8.54 1.94
C LEU A 674 17.70 7.98 0.63
N THR A 675 16.82 7.38 -0.14
CA THR A 675 17.09 6.81 -1.48
C THR A 675 16.43 7.62 -2.59
N THR A 676 15.65 8.63 -2.21
CA THR A 676 14.95 9.60 -3.07
C THR A 676 15.02 10.99 -2.42
N GLU A 677 14.66 12.04 -3.14
CA GLU A 677 14.50 13.37 -2.54
C GLU A 677 13.29 13.36 -1.61
N GLY A 678 13.49 13.81 -0.37
CA GLY A 678 12.44 13.97 0.62
C GLY A 678 11.99 15.42 0.72
N ILE A 679 10.68 15.66 0.74
CA ILE A 679 10.09 16.99 0.99
C ILE A 679 9.07 16.82 2.10
N TRP A 680 9.24 17.58 3.19
CA TRP A 680 8.33 17.62 4.32
C TRP A 680 7.69 18.98 4.35
N ASP A 681 6.38 19.02 4.09
CA ASP A 681 5.59 20.24 3.95
C ASP A 681 4.24 20.16 4.66
N ASP A 682 3.91 19.04 5.31
CA ASP A 682 2.69 18.92 6.11
C ASP A 682 2.75 19.79 7.38
N THR A 683 2.36 21.06 7.24
CA THR A 683 2.35 22.07 8.32
C THR A 683 1.23 21.87 9.34
N ASP A 684 0.23 21.05 9.01
CA ASP A 684 -0.94 20.75 9.85
C ASP A 684 -0.78 19.45 10.66
N ILE A 685 0.45 18.91 10.79
CA ILE A 685 0.74 17.77 11.66
C ILE A 685 2.16 17.82 12.23
N VAL A 686 2.31 17.40 13.49
CA VAL A 686 3.63 17.28 14.10
C VAL A 686 4.33 16.03 13.58
N HIS A 687 5.51 16.21 12.97
CA HIS A 687 6.42 15.12 12.62
C HIS A 687 7.24 14.71 13.83
N VAL A 688 7.30 13.42 14.16
CA VAL A 688 8.02 12.90 15.34
C VAL A 688 9.17 12.00 14.91
N LEU A 689 10.38 12.25 15.40
CA LEU A 689 11.58 11.51 15.01
C LEU A 689 12.39 11.04 16.23
N ASN A 690 12.70 9.75 16.30
CA ASN A 690 13.55 9.18 17.36
C ASN A 690 14.88 8.59 16.87
N SER A 691 15.14 8.65 15.57
CA SER A 691 16.34 8.11 14.94
C SER A 691 16.90 9.07 13.89
N THR A 692 18.04 8.73 13.30
CA THR A 692 18.69 9.58 12.31
C THR A 692 18.01 9.45 10.94
N ILE A 693 17.80 10.58 10.25
CA ILE A 693 17.59 10.62 8.80
C ILE A 693 18.94 10.93 8.16
N THR A 694 19.40 10.07 7.26
CA THR A 694 20.68 10.26 6.56
C THR A 694 20.45 10.57 5.09
N VAL A 695 21.01 11.67 4.62
CA VAL A 695 21.03 12.08 3.22
C VAL A 695 22.44 11.81 2.69
N ASP A 696 22.58 10.78 1.86
CA ASP A 696 23.85 10.39 1.24
C ASP A 696 24.06 11.16 -0.09
N ASN A 697 25.07 10.75 -0.88
CA ASN A 697 25.41 11.32 -2.18
C ASN A 697 24.20 11.62 -3.07
N HIS A 698 24.34 12.69 -3.85
CA HIS A 698 23.45 12.98 -4.94
C HIS A 698 23.65 12.04 -6.12
N HIS A 699 22.53 11.51 -6.60
CA HIS A 699 22.48 10.61 -7.75
C HIS A 699 21.78 11.30 -8.93
N HIS A 700 20.44 11.20 -8.98
CA HIS A 700 19.61 11.90 -9.97
C HIS A 700 18.65 12.87 -9.28
N VAL A 701 17.93 12.36 -8.28
CA VAL A 701 17.04 13.12 -7.40
C VAL A 701 17.38 12.67 -5.97
N SER A 702 17.85 13.59 -5.13
CA SER A 702 18.16 13.33 -3.73
C SER A 702 18.23 14.65 -2.96
N GLY A 703 18.22 14.55 -1.63
CA GLY A 703 18.19 15.70 -0.74
C GLY A 703 17.05 15.58 0.25
N LEU A 704 17.07 16.42 1.28
CA LEU A 704 15.96 16.56 2.20
C LEU A 704 15.57 18.02 2.32
N ARG A 705 14.31 18.33 2.07
CA ARG A 705 13.75 19.68 2.20
C ARG A 705 12.71 19.68 3.32
N LEU A 706 12.98 20.45 4.35
CA LEU A 706 12.06 20.73 5.46
C LEU A 706 11.52 22.13 5.24
N GLN A 707 10.27 22.26 4.79
CA GLN A 707 9.71 23.53 4.34
C GLN A 707 8.46 23.91 5.12
N SER A 708 8.44 25.16 5.61
CA SER A 708 7.20 25.79 6.09
C SER A 708 6.45 26.44 4.93
N SER A 709 5.13 26.56 5.04
CA SER A 709 4.33 27.31 4.08
C SER A 709 4.50 28.83 4.32
N ASN A 710 3.90 29.68 3.48
CA ASN A 710 3.94 31.13 3.73
C ASN A 710 2.94 31.58 4.81
N SER A 711 2.13 30.66 5.35
CA SER A 711 1.12 30.93 6.38
C SER A 711 1.27 30.07 7.64
N GLU A 712 2.05 28.99 7.58
CA GLU A 712 2.10 27.98 8.64
C GLU A 712 3.51 27.41 8.79
N SER A 713 3.89 27.11 10.04
CA SER A 713 5.19 26.53 10.39
C SER A 713 5.17 25.01 10.27
N LEU A 714 6.22 24.43 9.67
CA LEU A 714 6.50 23.00 9.80
C LEU A 714 7.01 22.72 11.21
N VAL A 715 6.43 21.73 11.90
CA VAL A 715 6.80 21.38 13.28
C VAL A 715 7.34 19.94 13.34
N ILE A 716 8.58 19.81 13.80
CA ILE A 716 9.28 18.54 13.99
C ILE A 716 9.67 18.40 15.47
N LYS A 717 9.27 17.29 16.08
CA LYS A 717 9.58 16.96 17.47
C LYS A 717 10.48 15.74 17.54
N LEU A 718 11.61 15.86 18.25
CA LEU A 718 12.66 14.87 18.27
C LEU A 718 12.91 14.32 19.68
N PHE A 719 13.28 13.04 19.78
CA PHE A 719 13.66 12.45 21.07
C PHE A 719 14.64 11.27 20.92
N GLY A 720 15.78 11.36 21.61
CA GLY A 720 16.79 10.30 21.65
C GLY A 720 18.16 10.76 21.16
N ALA A 721 19.22 10.11 21.64
CA ALA A 721 20.61 10.52 21.36
C ALA A 721 21.02 10.46 19.89
N SER A 722 20.32 9.67 19.07
CA SER A 722 20.51 9.58 17.62
C SER A 722 19.48 10.38 16.81
N ALA A 723 18.45 10.95 17.43
CA ALA A 723 17.40 11.67 16.71
C ALA A 723 17.96 12.96 16.07
N GLY A 724 17.82 13.11 14.76
CA GLY A 724 18.30 14.26 14.01
C GLY A 724 18.54 13.95 12.53
N PHE A 725 19.20 14.88 11.84
CA PHE A 725 19.44 14.81 10.40
C PHE A 725 20.95 14.83 10.10
N THR A 726 21.40 14.01 9.17
CA THR A 726 22.81 13.96 8.71
C THR A 726 22.85 14.11 7.20
N ALA A 727 23.57 15.10 6.69
CA ALA A 727 24.02 15.14 5.31
C ALA A 727 25.45 14.58 5.24
N THR A 728 25.69 13.68 4.29
CA THR A 728 26.97 12.98 4.12
C THR A 728 27.20 12.60 2.66
N GLY A 729 28.30 11.91 2.39
CA GLY A 729 28.62 11.32 1.09
C GLY A 729 29.69 10.25 1.20
N THR A 730 29.91 9.48 0.13
CA THR A 730 31.02 8.53 0.05
C THR A 730 32.22 9.14 -0.67
N PRO A 731 33.45 9.11 -0.10
CA PRO A 731 34.63 9.65 -0.75
C PRO A 731 34.92 8.92 -2.06
N LEU A 732 35.26 9.67 -3.12
CA LEU A 732 35.60 9.16 -4.45
C LEU A 732 36.73 10.00 -5.07
N GLU A 733 37.52 9.38 -5.94
CA GLU A 733 38.60 9.98 -6.73
C GLU A 733 38.13 10.93 -7.86
N THR A 734 36.83 11.25 -7.92
CA THR A 734 36.20 12.03 -9.00
C THR A 734 35.62 13.33 -8.48
N ILE A 735 35.91 14.43 -9.20
CA ILE A 735 35.44 15.78 -8.85
C ILE A 735 33.93 15.99 -9.06
N ASP A 736 33.28 15.14 -9.86
CA ASP A 736 31.85 15.23 -10.20
C ASP A 736 30.93 14.63 -9.11
N ARG A 737 31.50 14.14 -8.00
CA ARG A 737 30.75 13.61 -6.88
C ARG A 737 30.08 14.75 -6.12
N ILE A 738 28.77 14.68 -5.96
CA ILE A 738 27.98 15.62 -5.16
C ILE A 738 27.49 14.88 -3.90
N GLY A 739 27.76 15.44 -2.72
CA GLY A 739 27.27 14.90 -1.44
C GLY A 739 25.76 15.12 -1.24
N GLY A 740 25.23 14.66 -0.11
CA GLY A 740 23.86 14.96 0.29
C GLY A 740 23.65 16.42 0.69
N SER A 741 22.46 16.96 0.43
CA SER A 741 22.04 18.30 0.86
C SER A 741 20.80 18.25 1.76
N ILE A 742 20.79 19.01 2.85
CA ILE A 742 19.59 19.28 3.65
C ILE A 742 19.25 20.76 3.55
N HIS A 743 18.00 21.06 3.24
CA HIS A 743 17.44 22.40 3.15
C HIS A 743 16.36 22.60 4.21
N VAL A 744 16.60 23.50 5.16
CA VAL A 744 15.61 23.95 6.15
C VAL A 744 15.14 25.33 5.76
N LEU A 745 13.90 25.41 5.26
CA LEU A 745 13.34 26.59 4.61
C LEU A 745 12.10 27.07 5.36
N GLY A 746 12.30 27.92 6.38
CA GLY A 746 11.21 28.67 6.99
C GLY A 746 10.92 29.99 6.28
N THR A 747 9.87 30.69 6.70
CA THR A 747 9.56 32.05 6.24
C THR A 747 9.50 33.04 7.41
N PRO A 748 9.64 34.36 7.18
CA PRO A 748 9.47 35.34 8.25
C PRO A 748 8.08 35.25 8.89
N GLY A 749 8.02 34.86 10.17
CA GLY A 749 6.77 34.66 10.91
C GLY A 749 6.33 33.20 11.01
N HIS A 750 6.80 32.34 10.08
CA HIS A 750 6.53 30.90 10.06
C HIS A 750 7.83 30.10 9.91
N PRO A 751 8.63 30.01 10.99
CA PRO A 751 9.88 29.27 10.93
C PRO A 751 9.63 27.76 10.86
N VAL A 752 10.62 27.00 10.37
CA VAL A 752 10.66 25.55 10.62
C VAL A 752 11.03 25.34 12.09
N VAL A 753 10.14 24.72 12.87
CA VAL A 753 10.35 24.50 14.30
C VAL A 753 10.84 23.09 14.56
N MET A 754 12.01 22.95 15.20
CA MET A 754 12.57 21.68 15.64
C MET A 754 12.77 21.72 17.15
N THR A 755 12.05 20.86 17.88
CA THR A 755 12.07 20.87 19.35
C THR A 755 11.98 19.46 19.93
N SER A 756 12.00 19.32 21.25
CA SER A 756 11.83 18.03 21.92
C SER A 756 10.40 17.49 21.77
N LEU A 757 10.23 16.17 21.71
CA LEU A 757 8.93 15.49 21.87
C LEU A 757 8.21 15.83 23.19
N ARG A 758 8.94 16.35 24.17
CA ARG A 758 8.40 16.81 25.46
C ARG A 758 8.10 18.31 25.49
N ASP A 759 8.29 19.05 24.41
CA ASP A 759 7.98 20.47 24.39
C ASP A 759 6.52 20.71 24.00
N ASP A 760 5.65 20.97 24.99
CA ASP A 760 4.24 21.29 24.75
C ASP A 760 3.99 22.79 24.50
N SER A 761 5.05 23.60 24.32
CA SER A 761 4.91 25.02 23.97
C SER A 761 4.66 25.27 22.48
N VAL A 762 4.88 24.26 21.64
CA VAL A 762 4.68 24.30 20.18
C VAL A 762 3.92 23.06 19.74
N GLY A 763 3.03 23.22 18.77
CA GLY A 763 2.26 22.14 18.15
C GLY A 763 1.89 22.50 16.71
N ALA A 764 1.32 21.53 16.01
CA ALA A 764 0.75 21.64 14.68
C ALA A 764 -0.48 20.73 14.63
N GLY A 765 -1.45 21.02 13.76
CA GLY A 765 -2.72 20.29 13.75
C GLY A 765 -3.66 20.70 14.88
N PHE A 766 -4.83 20.07 14.87
CA PHE A 766 -5.88 20.29 15.86
C PHE A 766 -6.20 19.04 16.66
N SER A 767 -6.60 19.24 17.91
CA SER A 767 -7.29 18.21 18.69
C SER A 767 -8.79 18.24 18.40
N THR A 768 -9.54 17.27 18.92
CA THR A 768 -10.99 17.14 18.68
C THR A 768 -11.84 18.25 19.30
N ASP A 769 -11.26 19.06 20.19
CA ASP A 769 -11.90 20.26 20.73
C ASP A 769 -11.59 21.54 19.92
N GLY A 770 -10.85 21.41 18.80
CA GLY A 770 -10.43 22.51 17.94
C GLY A 770 -9.24 23.33 18.47
N SER A 771 -8.62 22.91 19.58
CA SER A 771 -7.37 23.52 20.06
C SER A 771 -6.16 23.02 19.26
N VAL A 772 -5.09 23.81 19.19
CA VAL A 772 -3.84 23.39 18.55
C VAL A 772 -3.25 22.19 19.31
N MET A 773 -2.88 21.14 18.59
CA MET A 773 -2.36 19.90 19.19
C MET A 773 -0.91 20.07 19.65
N THR A 774 -0.72 20.57 20.87
CA THR A 774 0.62 20.77 21.46
C THR A 774 1.13 19.55 22.24
N ASN A 775 0.24 18.79 22.87
CA ASN A 775 0.56 17.59 23.67
C ASN A 775 0.80 16.34 22.78
N THR A 776 1.85 16.39 21.96
CA THR A 776 2.18 15.35 20.98
C THR A 776 2.51 14.01 21.62
N ASN A 777 3.09 14.00 22.82
CA ASN A 777 3.48 12.79 23.56
C ASN A 777 2.39 12.25 24.50
N ASN A 778 1.20 12.87 24.46
CA ASN A 778 0.02 12.51 25.24
C ASN A 778 0.28 12.35 26.76
N THR A 779 1.04 13.27 27.33
CA THR A 779 1.28 13.28 28.77
C THR A 779 0.10 13.90 29.54
N LEU A 780 -0.15 13.42 30.77
CA LEU A 780 -1.28 13.89 31.59
C LEU A 780 -1.15 15.35 32.07
N ASN A 781 0.08 15.87 32.14
CA ASN A 781 0.38 17.23 32.54
C ASN A 781 1.29 17.87 31.50
N PRO A 782 1.22 19.20 31.29
CA PRO A 782 2.13 19.88 30.37
C PRO A 782 3.59 19.53 30.65
N SER A 783 4.27 19.09 29.60
CA SER A 783 5.68 18.73 29.56
C SER A 783 6.51 19.85 28.91
N THR A 784 7.79 19.92 29.29
CA THR A 784 8.77 20.82 28.66
C THR A 784 10.02 20.04 28.28
N GLY A 785 10.64 20.39 27.15
CA GLY A 785 11.91 19.81 26.72
C GLY A 785 13.07 20.14 27.66
N ALA A 786 14.15 19.37 27.55
CA ALA A 786 15.43 19.61 28.24
C ALA A 786 16.59 19.65 27.23
N PRO A 787 17.64 20.49 27.45
CA PRO A 787 18.81 20.52 26.58
C PRO A 787 19.46 19.13 26.44
N GLY A 788 19.81 18.77 25.20
CA GLY A 788 20.42 17.46 24.89
C GLY A 788 19.44 16.30 24.73
N GLU A 789 18.13 16.54 24.65
CA GLU A 789 17.14 15.47 24.44
C GLU A 789 17.15 14.89 23.03
N TRP A 790 17.77 15.57 22.07
CA TRP A 790 18.04 15.07 20.72
C TRP A 790 19.39 15.58 20.22
N ARG A 791 19.90 15.04 19.09
CA ARG A 791 21.26 15.28 18.63
C ARG A 791 21.44 16.66 18.01
N GLY A 792 20.73 16.92 16.92
CA GLY A 792 20.98 18.06 16.02
C GLY A 792 21.09 17.68 14.54
N MET A 793 21.41 18.68 13.72
CA MET A 793 21.78 18.52 12.32
C MET A 793 23.31 18.39 12.19
N VAL A 794 23.78 17.42 11.40
CA VAL A 794 25.19 17.20 11.10
C VAL A 794 25.42 17.35 9.61
N PHE A 795 26.37 18.21 9.24
CA PHE A 795 26.91 18.39 7.90
C PHE A 795 28.39 18.01 7.95
N ASP A 796 28.71 16.83 7.45
CA ASP A 796 30.11 16.36 7.45
C ASP A 796 30.89 16.83 6.22
N GLU A 797 32.17 16.51 6.20
CA GLU A 797 33.11 16.93 5.15
C GLU A 797 32.77 16.41 3.75
N TRP A 798 31.88 15.41 3.64
CA TRP A 798 31.46 14.80 2.38
C TRP A 798 30.09 15.27 1.93
N SER A 799 29.37 16.04 2.74
CA SER A 799 28.11 16.66 2.34
C SER A 799 28.30 17.73 1.27
N ASN A 800 27.24 18.08 0.54
CA ASN A 800 27.30 19.12 -0.48
C ASN A 800 27.27 20.51 0.15
N ASP A 801 28.28 21.32 -0.15
CA ASP A 801 28.49 22.67 0.36
C ASP A 801 28.49 23.74 -0.74
N ARG A 802 28.04 23.39 -1.96
CA ARG A 802 28.00 24.31 -3.10
C ARG A 802 27.29 25.62 -2.75
N ASN A 803 27.94 26.76 -3.03
CA ASN A 803 27.43 28.10 -2.75
C ASN A 803 26.36 28.58 -3.75
N VAL A 804 25.31 27.76 -3.91
CA VAL A 804 24.09 28.06 -4.67
C VAL A 804 22.94 28.19 -3.69
N ALA A 805 22.17 29.26 -3.80
CA ALA A 805 21.06 29.50 -2.91
C ALA A 805 19.80 28.80 -3.42
N ILE A 806 19.18 27.98 -2.57
CA ILE A 806 17.82 27.49 -2.77
C ILE A 806 16.82 28.50 -2.22
N ILE A 807 15.80 28.83 -3.00
CA ILE A 807 14.84 29.89 -2.70
C ILE A 807 13.45 29.36 -3.00
N ARG A 808 12.55 29.46 -2.02
CA ARG A 808 11.12 29.25 -2.24
C ARG A 808 10.50 30.56 -2.69
N GLU A 809 9.58 30.46 -3.63
CA GLU A 809 8.72 31.57 -4.00
C GLU A 809 7.89 32.06 -2.78
N ARG A 810 7.70 33.38 -2.69
CA ARG A 810 6.94 34.02 -1.61
C ARG A 810 5.42 33.88 -1.78
N GLU A 811 4.98 33.63 -3.00
CA GLU A 811 3.63 33.22 -3.37
C GLU A 811 3.29 31.89 -2.69
N ASN A 812 2.04 31.71 -2.25
CA ASN A 812 1.54 30.36 -2.00
C ASN A 812 1.14 29.74 -3.34
N PRO A 813 1.25 28.41 -3.52
CA PRO A 813 0.89 27.77 -4.78
C PRO A 813 -0.55 28.11 -5.22
N LEU A 814 -1.50 28.06 -4.29
CA LEU A 814 -2.86 28.52 -4.53
C LEU A 814 -3.01 30.00 -4.14
N THR A 815 -3.32 30.85 -5.12
CA THR A 815 -3.29 32.32 -4.96
C THR A 815 -4.68 32.94 -4.83
N ALA A 816 -5.74 32.19 -5.20
CA ALA A 816 -7.08 32.74 -5.41
C ALA A 816 -7.08 33.96 -6.36
N GLY A 817 -6.14 33.99 -7.32
CA GLY A 817 -5.93 35.05 -8.30
C GLY A 817 -5.34 36.35 -7.74
N ASN A 818 -4.59 36.29 -6.63
CA ASN A 818 -3.90 37.45 -6.05
C ASN A 818 -2.38 37.26 -6.02
N GLY A 819 -1.70 37.47 -7.14
CA GLY A 819 -0.25 37.29 -7.22
C GLY A 819 0.54 38.34 -6.44
N ILE A 820 1.61 37.92 -5.76
CA ILE A 820 2.45 38.75 -4.88
C ILE A 820 3.69 39.26 -5.62
N ASN A 821 4.22 38.53 -6.61
CA ASN A 821 5.44 38.87 -7.35
C ASN A 821 5.23 39.10 -8.87
N GLU A 822 4.00 39.38 -9.31
CA GLU A 822 3.58 39.52 -10.72
C GLU A 822 4.29 40.58 -11.57
N ASN A 823 4.97 41.52 -10.94
CA ASN A 823 5.52 42.68 -11.61
C ASN A 823 6.85 43.12 -11.02
N ARG A 824 7.56 43.99 -11.74
CA ARG A 824 8.93 44.36 -11.33
C ARG A 824 9.02 45.10 -10.00
N PRO A 825 8.11 46.05 -9.67
CA PRO A 825 8.07 46.65 -8.34
C PRO A 825 7.92 45.64 -7.19
N SER A 826 7.21 44.54 -7.42
CA SER A 826 6.98 43.47 -6.43
C SER A 826 7.88 42.24 -6.64
N ALA A 827 8.86 42.31 -7.54
CA ALA A 827 9.71 41.18 -7.88
C ALA A 827 10.45 40.63 -6.66
N GLN A 828 10.45 39.31 -6.49
CA GLN A 828 11.17 38.65 -5.42
C GLN A 828 12.67 38.77 -5.65
N PHE A 829 13.38 39.39 -4.70
CA PHE A 829 14.83 39.51 -4.76
C PHE A 829 15.50 38.21 -4.33
N LEU A 830 16.32 37.63 -5.21
CA LEU A 830 17.01 36.36 -5.02
C LEU A 830 18.34 36.52 -4.30
N GLY A 831 19.09 37.58 -4.62
CA GLY A 831 20.40 37.84 -4.03
C GLY A 831 21.39 38.49 -5.00
N ASN A 832 22.68 38.41 -4.65
CA ASN A 832 23.78 38.90 -5.47
C ASN A 832 24.50 37.73 -6.15
N LEU A 833 24.59 37.77 -7.48
CA LEU A 833 25.27 36.77 -8.29
C LEU A 833 26.75 37.13 -8.47
N ALA A 834 27.64 36.20 -8.14
CA ALA A 834 29.06 36.32 -8.41
C ALA A 834 29.33 36.29 -9.94
N PRO A 835 30.34 37.03 -10.44
CA PRO A 835 30.71 36.97 -11.85
C PRO A 835 31.40 35.65 -12.26
N ASP A 836 32.01 34.96 -11.30
CA ASP A 836 32.75 33.71 -11.46
C ASP A 836 32.90 33.02 -10.10
N GLU A 837 33.34 31.77 -10.12
CA GLU A 837 33.50 30.91 -8.95
C GLU A 837 34.44 31.49 -7.88
N LYS A 838 35.56 32.12 -8.31
CA LYS A 838 36.54 32.72 -7.39
C LYS A 838 36.03 33.96 -6.67
N SER A 839 35.01 34.59 -7.25
CA SER A 839 34.35 35.76 -6.69
C SER A 839 33.14 35.39 -5.82
N GLY A 840 32.83 34.09 -5.68
CA GLY A 840 31.83 33.62 -4.73
C GLY A 840 32.30 33.83 -3.30
N ASP A 841 31.39 34.28 -2.44
CA ASP A 841 31.65 34.50 -1.01
C ASP A 841 30.34 34.36 -0.22
N GLU A 842 30.36 34.67 1.08
CA GLU A 842 29.17 34.57 1.94
C GLU A 842 28.02 35.52 1.53
N ASN A 843 28.31 36.56 0.75
CA ASN A 843 27.35 37.56 0.27
C ASN A 843 26.96 37.37 -1.21
N ARG A 844 27.85 36.79 -2.03
CA ARG A 844 27.67 36.57 -3.47
C ARG A 844 27.59 35.08 -3.79
N ARG A 845 26.44 34.65 -4.31
CA ARG A 845 26.12 33.27 -4.67
C ARG A 845 26.62 32.94 -6.08
N LEU A 846 26.90 31.67 -6.35
CA LEU A 846 27.29 31.17 -7.68
C LEU A 846 26.09 30.94 -8.60
N GLY A 847 24.92 30.78 -7.99
CA GLY A 847 23.64 30.65 -8.66
C GLY A 847 22.48 30.68 -7.67
N PHE A 848 21.28 30.60 -8.23
CA PHE A 848 20.01 30.49 -7.51
C PHE A 848 19.21 29.33 -8.09
N GLU A 849 18.63 28.51 -7.23
CA GLU A 849 17.57 27.58 -7.58
C GLU A 849 16.28 28.07 -6.91
N VAL A 850 15.26 28.33 -7.72
CA VAL A 850 13.98 28.88 -7.28
C VAL A 850 12.91 27.82 -7.48
N GLN A 851 12.19 27.53 -6.41
CA GLN A 851 11.06 26.62 -6.40
C GLN A 851 9.79 27.47 -6.42
N GLY A 852 9.03 27.42 -7.52
CA GLY A 852 7.87 28.29 -7.74
C GLY A 852 6.71 27.55 -8.42
N TYR A 853 5.58 28.24 -8.50
CA TYR A 853 4.35 27.74 -9.08
C TYR A 853 3.73 28.78 -9.98
N ILE A 854 3.35 28.37 -11.20
CA ILE A 854 2.24 29.07 -11.87
C ILE A 854 0.98 28.53 -11.24
N SER A 855 0.29 29.39 -10.48
CA SER A 855 -0.77 29.01 -9.57
C SER A 855 -1.76 27.98 -10.16
N PRO A 856 -1.95 26.80 -9.55
CA PRO A 856 -2.87 25.77 -10.05
C PRO A 856 -4.30 26.26 -10.25
N ASP A 857 -4.77 27.23 -9.45
CA ASP A 857 -6.10 27.84 -9.54
C ASP A 857 -6.15 29.13 -10.40
N ASP A 858 -5.00 29.64 -10.86
CA ASP A 858 -4.92 30.77 -11.80
C ASP A 858 -3.81 30.58 -12.87
N PRO A 859 -4.16 30.02 -14.06
CA PRO A 859 -3.21 29.88 -15.18
C PRO A 859 -2.66 31.19 -15.74
N SER A 860 -3.20 32.35 -15.33
CA SER A 860 -2.73 33.65 -15.75
C SER A 860 -1.64 34.24 -14.85
N ASP A 861 -1.26 33.51 -13.81
CA ASP A 861 -0.21 33.84 -12.86
C ASP A 861 1.17 34.05 -13.54
N ILE A 862 1.95 34.94 -12.95
CA ILE A 862 3.21 35.44 -13.48
C ILE A 862 4.15 35.63 -12.30
N ASP A 863 5.35 35.09 -12.41
CA ASP A 863 6.34 35.23 -11.35
C ASP A 863 7.49 36.08 -11.83
N VAL A 864 7.82 37.16 -11.11
CA VAL A 864 8.96 38.01 -11.41
C VAL A 864 9.98 37.95 -10.29
N TYR A 865 11.19 37.56 -10.67
CA TYR A 865 12.36 37.49 -9.80
C TYR A 865 13.36 38.58 -10.17
N SER A 866 14.18 39.00 -9.20
CA SER A 866 15.27 39.96 -9.42
C SER A 866 16.56 39.57 -8.70
N PHE A 867 17.71 39.90 -9.26
CA PHE A 867 19.01 39.66 -8.64
C PHE A 867 20.01 40.76 -9.02
N SER A 868 21.00 41.01 -8.15
CA SER A 868 22.13 41.88 -8.47
C SER A 868 23.21 41.08 -9.19
N GLY A 869 23.89 41.66 -10.17
CA GLY A 869 25.00 41.00 -10.85
C GLY A 869 25.90 41.99 -11.59
N ILE A 870 27.02 41.50 -12.10
CA ILE A 870 27.96 42.32 -12.88
C ILE A 870 27.58 42.27 -14.36
N ALA A 871 27.39 43.43 -14.97
CA ALA A 871 27.15 43.52 -16.41
C ALA A 871 28.33 42.93 -17.21
N GLY A 872 28.03 42.14 -18.23
CA GLY A 872 28.98 41.39 -19.04
C GLY A 872 29.12 39.91 -18.64
N THR A 873 28.70 39.53 -17.42
CA THR A 873 28.67 38.13 -16.97
C THR A 873 27.70 37.30 -17.82
N GLY A 874 28.09 36.09 -18.19
CA GLY A 874 27.22 35.12 -18.85
C GLY A 874 26.41 34.36 -17.81
N VAL A 875 25.11 34.24 -18.02
CA VAL A 875 24.18 33.52 -17.15
C VAL A 875 23.39 32.50 -17.95
N TRP A 876 23.18 31.33 -17.35
CA TRP A 876 22.25 30.32 -17.82
C TRP A 876 20.99 30.44 -16.99
N ILE A 877 19.86 30.49 -17.68
CA ILE A 877 18.54 30.55 -17.09
C ILE A 877 17.79 29.34 -17.60
N ASP A 878 17.45 28.44 -16.70
CA ASP A 878 16.88 27.13 -17.00
C ASP A 878 15.62 26.90 -16.18
N VAL A 879 14.60 26.30 -16.78
CA VAL A 879 13.37 25.94 -16.09
C VAL A 879 13.14 24.46 -16.30
N ASP A 880 13.29 23.70 -15.23
CA ASP A 880 13.24 22.24 -15.22
C ASP A 880 12.22 21.73 -14.21
N ARG A 881 12.06 20.40 -14.16
CA ARG A 881 11.16 19.70 -13.25
C ARG A 881 9.75 20.31 -13.22
N THR A 882 9.27 20.72 -14.39
CA THR A 882 7.92 21.29 -14.50
C THR A 882 6.87 20.18 -14.48
N ASP A 883 5.69 20.51 -13.95
CA ASP A 883 4.53 19.64 -14.11
C ASP A 883 4.23 19.43 -15.60
N SER A 884 3.83 18.21 -15.96
CA SER A 884 3.49 17.88 -17.36
C SER A 884 2.32 18.72 -17.93
N ALA A 885 1.51 19.33 -17.06
CA ALA A 885 0.42 20.22 -17.42
C ALA A 885 0.91 21.65 -17.78
N LEU A 886 2.11 22.05 -17.33
CA LEU A 886 2.64 23.40 -17.51
C LEU A 886 3.34 23.56 -18.87
N ASP A 887 3.03 24.63 -19.60
CA ASP A 887 3.75 25.08 -20.80
C ASP A 887 4.41 26.42 -20.48
N ALA A 888 5.60 26.38 -19.87
CA ALA A 888 6.26 27.55 -19.31
C ALA A 888 6.97 28.42 -20.36
N VAL A 889 7.13 29.70 -20.05
CA VAL A 889 7.92 30.68 -20.79
C VAL A 889 8.81 31.43 -19.81
N VAL A 890 10.12 31.51 -20.11
CA VAL A 890 11.07 32.32 -19.33
C VAL A 890 11.53 33.54 -20.11
N GLU A 891 11.55 34.70 -19.45
CA GLU A 891 11.86 36.00 -20.04
C GLU A 891 12.84 36.78 -19.17
N ILE A 892 13.81 37.46 -19.81
CA ILE A 892 14.64 38.48 -19.16
C ILE A 892 14.07 39.84 -19.51
N ILE A 893 13.77 40.65 -18.49
CA ILE A 893 13.12 41.96 -18.68
C ILE A 893 13.96 43.12 -18.13
N ASN A 894 13.91 44.27 -18.80
CA ASN A 894 14.62 45.47 -18.37
C ASN A 894 13.84 46.29 -17.33
N ALA A 895 14.43 47.43 -16.90
CA ALA A 895 13.88 48.43 -15.98
C ALA A 895 12.41 48.84 -16.24
N ASN A 896 11.98 48.79 -17.50
CA ASN A 896 10.68 49.25 -17.98
C ASN A 896 9.72 48.08 -18.29
N GLY A 897 10.08 46.83 -17.97
CA GLY A 897 9.29 45.63 -18.30
C GLY A 897 9.38 45.19 -19.77
N THR A 898 10.31 45.78 -20.56
CA THR A 898 10.54 45.33 -21.94
C THR A 898 11.32 44.02 -21.92
N VAL A 899 10.84 43.03 -22.67
CA VAL A 899 11.51 41.74 -22.86
C VAL A 899 12.80 41.94 -23.67
N LEU A 900 13.93 41.56 -23.09
CA LEU A 900 15.26 41.59 -23.71
C LEU A 900 15.60 40.27 -24.39
N ALA A 901 15.25 39.17 -23.73
CA ALA A 901 15.33 37.81 -24.23
C ALA A 901 14.16 36.97 -23.71
N ARG A 902 13.76 35.95 -24.47
CA ARG A 902 12.68 35.01 -24.14
C ARG A 902 12.98 33.64 -24.73
N SER A 903 12.80 32.60 -23.92
CA SER A 903 12.76 31.22 -24.38
C SER A 903 11.39 30.60 -24.11
N VAL A 904 10.91 29.85 -25.09
CA VAL A 904 9.70 29.02 -24.98
C VAL A 904 10.07 27.53 -24.90
N ARG A 905 11.23 27.14 -25.46
CA ARG A 905 11.75 25.76 -25.48
C ARG A 905 13.27 25.78 -25.42
N SER A 906 13.86 25.11 -24.45
CA SER A 906 15.31 24.97 -24.30
C SER A 906 15.94 24.20 -25.49
N SER A 907 15.24 23.17 -25.96
CA SER A 907 15.67 22.28 -27.06
C SER A 907 15.66 22.93 -28.46
N ASP A 908 14.88 24.00 -28.66
CA ASP A 908 14.82 24.75 -29.92
C ASP A 908 14.81 26.27 -29.66
N PRO A 909 15.98 26.94 -29.64
CA PRO A 909 16.05 28.39 -29.45
C PRO A 909 15.40 29.19 -30.60
N THR A 910 15.05 28.54 -31.71
CA THR A 910 14.36 29.14 -32.86
C THR A 910 12.85 28.92 -32.85
N PHE A 911 12.31 28.26 -31.82
CA PHE A 911 10.89 28.01 -31.67
C PHE A 911 10.07 29.31 -31.78
N ALA A 912 8.88 29.21 -32.36
CA ALA A 912 8.02 30.36 -32.61
C ALA A 912 7.66 31.06 -31.29
N GLY A 913 8.02 32.34 -31.16
CA GLY A 913 7.78 33.13 -29.96
C GLY A 913 9.05 33.44 -29.16
N SER A 914 10.12 32.66 -29.32
CA SER A 914 11.44 32.95 -28.73
C SER A 914 12.03 34.24 -29.29
N LEU A 915 12.78 34.97 -28.45
CA LEU A 915 13.37 36.27 -28.78
C LEU A 915 14.78 36.36 -28.19
N ASN A 916 15.81 36.57 -29.02
CA ASN A 916 17.21 36.71 -28.58
C ASN A 916 17.69 35.60 -27.60
N ALA A 917 17.08 34.41 -27.63
CA ALA A 917 17.49 33.28 -26.80
C ALA A 917 18.71 32.60 -27.43
N ALA A 918 19.86 32.64 -26.76
CA ALA A 918 20.96 31.75 -27.12
C ALA A 918 20.71 30.38 -26.50
N THR A 919 21.19 29.33 -27.17
CA THR A 919 21.13 27.97 -26.64
C THR A 919 21.85 27.85 -25.29
N LEU A 920 21.35 27.00 -24.39
CA LEU A 920 22.04 26.62 -23.16
C LEU A 920 23.42 26.00 -23.45
N THR A 921 23.58 25.27 -24.56
CA THR A 921 24.84 24.66 -24.95
C THR A 921 25.81 25.68 -25.54
N GLN A 922 26.71 26.22 -24.71
CA GLN A 922 27.84 27.06 -25.13
C GLN A 922 29.12 26.24 -25.41
N ASN A 923 29.27 25.10 -24.74
CA ASN A 923 30.34 24.14 -24.90
C ASN A 923 29.75 22.74 -25.09
N ALA A 924 29.95 22.14 -26.27
CA ALA A 924 29.40 20.83 -26.61
C ALA A 924 29.94 19.69 -25.72
N ASN A 925 31.11 19.85 -25.10
CA ASN A 925 31.70 18.83 -24.22
C ASN A 925 31.02 18.75 -22.85
N LEU A 926 30.28 19.79 -22.45
CA LEU A 926 29.57 19.85 -21.17
C LEU A 926 28.10 19.40 -21.30
N GLY A 927 27.65 19.00 -22.50
CA GLY A 927 26.29 18.51 -22.73
C GLY A 927 25.24 19.59 -22.98
N GLY A 928 23.97 19.21 -22.85
CA GLY A 928 22.81 20.06 -23.11
C GLY A 928 22.07 20.43 -21.83
N ASP A 929 20.76 20.63 -21.98
CA ASP A 929 19.80 20.65 -20.89
C ASP A 929 19.66 19.22 -20.33
N PHE A 930 19.94 19.06 -19.05
CA PHE A 930 19.69 17.83 -18.30
C PHE A 930 18.57 18.13 -17.30
N TYR A 931 17.77 17.13 -16.93
CA TYR A 931 16.65 17.23 -15.97
C TYR A 931 15.36 17.90 -16.43
N THR A 932 15.22 18.25 -17.71
CA THR A 932 13.89 18.46 -18.31
C THR A 932 13.00 17.21 -18.17
N HIS A 933 11.84 17.36 -17.50
CA HIS A 933 10.80 16.31 -17.41
C HIS A 933 9.72 16.49 -18.47
N ASN A 934 9.67 17.68 -19.05
CA ASN A 934 8.66 18.11 -19.97
C ASN A 934 9.35 18.71 -21.18
N PHE A 935 9.12 18.17 -22.38
CA PHE A 935 9.72 18.72 -23.62
C PHE A 935 9.33 20.19 -23.90
N ARG A 936 8.46 20.75 -23.06
CA ARG A 936 8.01 22.13 -23.06
C ARG A 936 8.83 23.08 -22.20
N ASP A 937 9.84 22.58 -21.52
CA ASP A 937 10.69 23.35 -20.63
C ASP A 937 11.46 24.46 -21.39
N PRO A 938 11.39 25.73 -20.93
CA PRO A 938 12.11 26.84 -21.52
C PRO A 938 13.48 27.06 -20.84
N GLY A 939 14.51 27.33 -21.64
CA GLY A 939 15.82 27.71 -21.11
C GLY A 939 16.64 28.50 -22.12
N LEU A 940 17.56 29.34 -21.64
CA LEU A 940 18.45 30.14 -22.48
C LEU A 940 19.74 30.58 -21.79
N PHE A 941 20.78 30.79 -22.59
CA PHE A 941 21.97 31.54 -22.19
C PHE A 941 21.82 33.02 -22.51
N PHE A 942 22.26 33.90 -21.61
CA PHE A 942 22.24 35.34 -21.82
C PHE A 942 23.45 36.03 -21.21
N ARG A 943 23.90 37.15 -21.82
CA ARG A 943 24.93 38.01 -21.23
C ARG A 943 24.28 39.23 -20.62
N LEU A 944 24.57 39.48 -19.35
CA LEU A 944 23.96 40.57 -18.59
C LEU A 944 24.28 41.93 -19.24
N PRO A 945 23.28 42.75 -19.58
CA PRO A 945 23.46 44.02 -20.30
C PRO A 945 23.95 45.12 -19.37
N GLY A 946 24.72 46.07 -19.90
CA GLY A 946 25.22 47.23 -19.16
C GLY A 946 26.66 47.60 -19.55
N SER A 947 27.28 48.48 -18.76
CA SER A 947 28.72 48.75 -18.91
C SER A 947 29.51 47.61 -18.28
N PRO A 948 30.35 46.87 -19.01
CA PRO A 948 31.07 45.72 -18.45
C PRO A 948 31.80 46.07 -17.16
N GLY A 949 31.61 45.24 -16.12
CA GLY A 949 32.21 45.44 -14.79
C GLY A 949 31.39 46.32 -13.83
N SER A 950 30.27 46.93 -14.26
CA SER A 950 29.36 47.62 -13.34
C SER A 950 28.31 46.68 -12.75
N GLU A 951 28.01 46.85 -11.47
CA GLU A 951 26.90 46.16 -10.80
C GLU A 951 25.54 46.73 -11.23
N GLY A 952 24.53 45.87 -11.39
CA GLY A 952 23.16 46.25 -11.73
C GLY A 952 22.14 45.20 -11.31
N ILE A 953 20.85 45.58 -11.29
CA ILE A 953 19.73 44.69 -10.96
C ILE A 953 19.08 44.17 -12.25
N PHE A 954 18.96 42.86 -12.34
CA PHE A 954 18.35 42.14 -13.46
C PHE A 954 17.06 41.45 -13.02
N TYR A 955 16.18 41.17 -13.98
CA TYR A 955 14.85 40.64 -13.72
C TYR A 955 14.54 39.49 -14.66
N VAL A 956 14.02 38.41 -14.09
CA VAL A 956 13.59 37.20 -14.79
C VAL A 956 12.11 37.03 -14.52
N ARG A 957 11.35 36.67 -15.55
CA ARG A 957 9.92 36.42 -15.46
C ARG A 957 9.62 35.01 -15.95
N VAL A 958 8.90 34.24 -15.15
CA VAL A 958 8.32 32.93 -15.52
C VAL A 958 6.81 33.12 -15.63
N ARG A 959 6.19 32.48 -16.61
CA ARG A 959 4.73 32.49 -16.83
C ARG A 959 4.32 31.35 -17.74
N SER A 960 3.02 31.08 -17.83
CA SER A 960 2.47 30.16 -18.83
C SER A 960 2.40 30.78 -20.24
N LEU A 961 2.54 29.92 -21.26
CA LEU A 961 2.32 30.23 -22.66
C LEU A 961 0.82 30.52 -22.91
N PRO A 962 0.46 31.63 -23.59
CA PRO A 962 -0.93 32.07 -23.74
C PRO A 962 -1.70 31.31 -24.85
N GLY A 963 -1.28 30.08 -25.15
CA GLY A 963 -1.84 29.20 -26.18
C GLY A 963 -2.00 29.85 -27.55
N SER A 964 -3.25 30.04 -27.96
CA SER A 964 -3.60 30.60 -29.28
C SER A 964 -3.49 32.13 -29.37
N ASN A 965 -3.32 32.81 -28.24
CA ASN A 965 -3.19 34.27 -28.20
C ASN A 965 -1.79 34.73 -28.63
N PRO A 966 -1.62 36.00 -29.06
CA PRO A 966 -0.30 36.53 -29.36
C PRO A 966 0.63 36.42 -28.15
N ILE A 967 1.89 36.01 -28.37
CA ILE A 967 2.91 35.80 -27.30
C ILE A 967 3.20 37.03 -26.41
N ALA A 968 2.76 38.22 -26.84
CA ALA A 968 2.83 39.45 -26.06
C ALA A 968 1.74 39.55 -24.96
N THR A 969 0.71 38.71 -25.05
CA THR A 969 -0.31 38.53 -24.01
C THR A 969 0.35 37.79 -22.85
N LEU A 970 0.23 38.34 -21.64
CA LEU A 970 0.86 37.77 -20.46
C LEU A 970 0.01 36.67 -19.80
N ALA A 971 -1.31 36.72 -19.96
CA ALA A 971 -2.21 35.72 -19.41
C ALA A 971 -2.00 34.35 -20.08
N GLY A 972 -1.56 33.36 -19.29
CA GLY A 972 -1.33 31.98 -19.70
C GLY A 972 -2.60 31.12 -19.77
N GLU A 973 -2.44 29.87 -20.20
CA GLU A 973 -3.53 28.87 -20.30
C GLU A 973 -3.23 27.57 -19.53
N SER A 974 -2.03 27.45 -18.93
CA SER A 974 -1.58 26.28 -18.18
C SER A 974 -1.05 26.69 -16.80
N SER A 975 -1.06 25.77 -15.84
CA SER A 975 -0.52 25.97 -14.50
C SER A 975 0.30 24.76 -14.05
N GLY A 976 1.02 24.89 -12.94
CA GLY A 976 1.83 23.83 -12.36
C GLY A 976 3.12 24.34 -11.72
N GLN A 977 3.81 23.43 -11.04
CA GLN A 977 5.11 23.70 -10.44
C GLN A 977 6.21 23.88 -11.50
N TYR A 978 7.23 24.67 -11.17
CA TYR A 978 8.50 24.71 -11.89
C TYR A 978 9.70 24.89 -10.95
N GLN A 979 10.87 24.49 -11.43
CA GLN A 979 12.16 24.81 -10.82
C GLN A 979 12.97 25.70 -11.76
N LEU A 980 13.26 26.94 -11.35
CA LEU A 980 14.07 27.88 -12.10
C LEU A 980 15.51 27.91 -11.58
N GLN A 981 16.50 27.65 -12.43
CA GLN A 981 17.90 27.92 -12.12
C GLN A 981 18.44 29.16 -12.83
N ILE A 982 19.20 29.97 -12.10
CA ILE A 982 20.00 31.08 -12.64
C ILE A 982 21.43 30.87 -12.18
N ARG A 983 22.33 30.51 -13.10
CA ARG A 983 23.69 30.05 -12.80
C ARG A 983 24.75 30.65 -13.72
N THR A 984 26.01 30.57 -13.31
CA THR A 984 27.17 31.12 -14.05
C THR A 984 27.91 30.08 -14.88
N GLN A 985 27.49 28.82 -14.83
CA GLN A 985 28.05 27.70 -15.58
C GLN A 985 26.97 27.01 -16.42
N GLN A 986 27.41 26.25 -17.43
CA GLN A 986 26.49 25.50 -18.29
C GLN A 986 25.91 24.26 -17.62
N VAL A 987 26.70 23.58 -16.79
CA VAL A 987 26.25 22.39 -16.07
C VAL A 987 25.29 22.82 -14.96
N ASP A 988 24.25 22.02 -14.72
CA ASP A 988 23.32 22.26 -13.62
C ASP A 988 24.05 22.27 -12.27
N GLU A 989 23.66 23.19 -11.41
CA GLU A 989 24.27 23.29 -10.08
C GLU A 989 23.28 22.80 -9.02
N PHE A 990 23.77 22.06 -8.03
CA PHE A 990 22.93 21.56 -6.95
C PHE A 990 23.18 22.37 -5.68
N PRO A 991 22.14 23.00 -5.08
CA PRO A 991 22.30 23.77 -3.86
C PRO A 991 22.94 22.96 -2.73
N GLY A 992 23.93 23.56 -2.06
CA GLY A 992 24.49 23.01 -0.83
C GLY A 992 23.50 23.13 0.33
N SER A 993 23.82 22.45 1.44
CA SER A 993 22.97 22.45 2.62
C SER A 993 22.71 23.88 3.15
N THR A 994 21.45 24.17 3.47
CA THR A 994 21.00 25.50 3.88
C THR A 994 20.08 25.41 5.08
N VAL A 995 20.32 26.26 6.10
CA VAL A 995 19.42 26.41 7.25
C VAL A 995 18.98 27.87 7.38
N GLN A 996 17.71 28.14 7.11
CA GLN A 996 17.17 29.50 7.08
C GLN A 996 15.81 29.57 7.79
N TYR A 997 15.62 30.64 8.58
CA TYR A 997 14.38 30.90 9.34
C TYR A 997 13.92 29.67 10.16
N SER A 998 14.80 29.10 10.96
CA SER A 998 14.50 27.95 11.84
C SER A 998 14.41 28.35 13.31
N ASP A 999 13.53 27.71 14.08
CA ASP A 999 13.49 27.74 15.54
C ASP A 999 13.94 26.37 16.08
N VAL A 1000 15.19 26.28 16.56
CA VAL A 1000 15.79 25.02 17.02
C VAL A 1000 15.99 25.06 18.52
N ARG A 1001 15.39 24.11 19.25
CA ARG A 1001 15.39 24.06 20.72
C ARG A 1001 15.82 22.70 21.24
N PHE A 1002 16.42 22.68 22.42
CA PHE A 1002 16.71 21.46 23.20
C PHE A 1002 17.65 20.41 22.55
N ALA A 1003 18.32 20.74 21.45
CA ALA A 1003 19.36 19.88 20.85
C ALA A 1003 20.61 19.79 21.74
N SER A 1004 21.42 18.75 21.53
CA SER A 1004 22.79 18.66 22.06
C SER A 1004 23.69 19.69 21.38
N THR A 1005 23.73 19.64 20.04
CA THR A 1005 24.39 20.61 19.17
C THR A 1005 23.45 20.91 18.02
N ALA A 1006 22.86 22.11 17.95
CA ALA A 1006 21.79 22.40 16.98
C ALA A 1006 22.24 22.21 15.51
N ILE A 1007 23.41 22.76 15.18
CA ILE A 1007 24.04 22.70 13.86
C ILE A 1007 25.50 22.34 14.08
N ASP A 1008 25.92 21.19 13.57
CA ASP A 1008 27.29 20.66 13.62
C ASP A 1008 27.82 20.59 12.19
N VAL A 1009 28.83 21.41 11.88
CA VAL A 1009 29.45 21.51 10.55
C VAL A 1009 30.92 21.10 10.68
N ARG A 1010 31.36 20.16 9.84
CA ARG A 1010 32.70 19.56 9.92
C ARG A 1010 33.38 19.61 8.56
N GLY A 1011 34.62 20.11 8.49
CA GLY A 1011 35.42 20.12 7.27
C GLY A 1011 34.88 20.98 6.11
N LEU A 1012 33.96 21.91 6.39
CA LEU A 1012 33.33 22.76 5.38
C LEU A 1012 33.63 24.27 5.60
N PRO A 1013 33.69 25.09 4.53
CA PRO A 1013 33.59 24.69 3.13
C PRO A 1013 34.78 23.83 2.68
N ALA A 1014 34.51 22.87 1.80
CA ALA A 1014 35.48 21.91 1.30
C ALA A 1014 36.66 22.64 0.65
N HIS A 1015 37.85 22.07 0.80
CA HIS A 1015 39.11 22.63 0.29
C HIS A 1015 39.44 24.03 0.78
N SER A 1016 38.85 24.45 1.91
CA SER A 1016 39.26 25.67 2.58
C SER A 1016 40.71 25.55 3.05
N PRO A 1017 41.63 26.45 2.64
CA PRO A 1017 43.02 26.40 3.08
C PRO A 1017 43.19 26.69 4.58
N LEU A 1018 42.13 27.11 5.29
CA LEU A 1018 42.18 27.47 6.71
C LEU A 1018 41.50 26.44 7.62
N ILE A 1019 40.43 25.79 7.15
CA ILE A 1019 39.61 24.86 7.94
C ILE A 1019 39.95 23.40 7.60
N ALA A 1020 40.39 23.20 6.34
CA ALA A 1020 40.78 21.91 5.78
C ALA A 1020 39.65 20.85 5.76
N GLU A 1021 39.92 19.68 5.20
CA GLU A 1021 38.95 18.60 5.01
C GLU A 1021 38.64 17.84 6.30
N ALA A 1022 39.58 17.81 7.25
CA ALA A 1022 39.39 17.17 8.55
C ALA A 1022 39.79 18.13 9.70
N GLY A 1023 39.12 17.98 10.84
CA GLY A 1023 39.49 18.65 12.09
C GLY A 1023 39.94 17.63 13.14
N GLU A 1024 40.80 18.07 14.05
CA GLU A 1024 41.22 17.32 15.22
C GLU A 1024 40.01 16.88 16.07
N LEU A 1025 39.95 15.60 16.42
CA LEU A 1025 38.97 15.04 17.35
C LEU A 1025 39.58 14.91 18.75
N ALA A 1026 38.77 15.13 19.79
CA ALA A 1026 39.21 14.96 21.17
C ALA A 1026 39.68 13.50 21.42
N ASP A 1027 40.86 13.35 22.05
CA ASP A 1027 41.56 12.09 22.37
C ASP A 1027 42.41 11.49 21.22
N ASN A 1028 43.40 12.22 20.69
CA ASN A 1028 44.40 11.69 19.75
C ASN A 1028 45.87 11.87 20.21
N ASN A 1029 46.08 12.03 21.52
CA ASN A 1029 47.36 12.44 22.11
C ASN A 1029 48.44 11.34 22.21
N SER A 1030 48.16 10.15 21.68
CA SER A 1030 49.06 9.01 21.73
C SER A 1030 49.04 8.19 20.44
N PHE A 1031 50.11 7.43 20.20
CA PHE A 1031 50.25 6.58 19.00
C PHE A 1031 49.07 5.60 18.83
N ASP A 1032 48.56 5.03 19.92
CA ASP A 1032 47.46 4.05 19.90
C ASP A 1032 46.09 4.72 19.67
N GLU A 1033 45.98 5.99 20.04
CA GLU A 1033 44.79 6.84 19.88
C GLU A 1033 44.84 7.68 18.60
N ALA A 1034 45.80 7.42 17.71
CA ALA A 1034 45.97 8.21 16.48
C ALA A 1034 44.67 8.29 15.67
N GLN A 1035 44.22 9.53 15.43
CA GLN A 1035 43.01 9.84 14.68
C GLN A 1035 43.12 9.28 13.26
N SER A 1036 42.15 8.47 12.87
CA SER A 1036 42.11 7.89 11.53
C SER A 1036 41.61 8.93 10.53
N LEU A 1037 42.44 9.22 9.54
CA LEU A 1037 42.08 9.95 8.33
C LEU A 1037 41.69 8.95 7.22
N GLU A 1038 41.03 9.47 6.20
CA GLU A 1038 40.62 8.67 5.04
C GLU A 1038 41.80 8.21 4.17
N ASN A 1039 41.50 7.36 3.19
CA ASN A 1039 42.49 6.97 2.19
C ASN A 1039 42.82 8.18 1.30
N LEU A 1040 44.09 8.60 1.28
CA LEU A 1040 44.54 9.76 0.50
C LEU A 1040 44.16 9.66 -0.98
N LEU A 1041 44.11 8.43 -1.52
CA LEU A 1041 43.82 8.16 -2.93
C LEU A 1041 42.33 8.04 -3.26
N GLU A 1042 41.44 8.14 -2.26
CA GLU A 1042 39.98 8.18 -2.43
C GLU A 1042 39.44 9.62 -2.30
N THR A 1043 40.32 10.61 -2.21
CA THR A 1043 39.96 12.03 -2.27
C THR A 1043 40.03 12.54 -3.70
N ASP A 1044 39.19 13.50 -4.04
CA ASP A 1044 39.08 14.10 -5.37
C ASP A 1044 40.35 14.90 -5.77
N LEU A 1045 41.02 15.53 -4.80
CA LEU A 1045 42.29 16.24 -4.99
C LEU A 1045 43.54 15.38 -4.73
N ALA A 1046 43.38 14.12 -4.31
CA ALA A 1046 44.47 13.30 -3.77
C ALA A 1046 45.25 14.00 -2.63
N ALA A 1047 44.54 14.81 -1.84
CA ALA A 1047 45.05 15.61 -0.74
C ALA A 1047 44.08 15.54 0.45
N ILE A 1048 44.63 15.55 1.66
CA ILE A 1048 43.86 15.66 2.91
C ILE A 1048 44.50 16.79 3.69
N GLY A 1049 43.82 17.92 3.78
CA GLY A 1049 44.13 18.96 4.74
C GLY A 1049 43.54 18.62 6.09
N LEU A 1050 44.20 19.11 7.14
CA LEU A 1050 43.85 18.82 8.52
C LEU A 1050 44.06 20.06 9.38
N SER A 1051 43.05 20.46 10.13
CA SER A 1051 43.14 21.51 11.15
C SER A 1051 43.22 20.90 12.55
N GLY A 1052 44.03 21.49 13.42
CA GLY A 1052 44.22 21.03 14.80
C GLY A 1052 44.78 22.14 15.70
N ALA A 1053 44.82 21.89 17.00
CA ALA A 1053 45.21 22.86 18.02
C ALA A 1053 46.00 22.20 19.15
N LEU A 1054 47.28 22.56 19.25
CA LEU A 1054 48.13 22.20 20.39
C LEU A 1054 47.74 23.05 21.62
N SER A 1055 47.04 22.44 22.57
CA SER A 1055 46.52 23.03 23.80
C SER A 1055 47.62 23.43 24.80
N ASP A 1056 48.74 22.71 24.83
CA ASP A 1056 49.95 23.08 25.56
C ASP A 1056 51.26 22.55 24.91
N ASN A 1057 52.41 22.78 25.55
CA ASN A 1057 53.71 22.40 24.97
C ASN A 1057 53.96 20.87 24.94
N ASN A 1058 53.17 20.07 25.64
CA ASN A 1058 53.24 18.61 25.70
C ASN A 1058 52.14 17.93 24.88
N ASP A 1059 51.25 18.69 24.28
CA ASP A 1059 50.24 18.18 23.36
C ASP A 1059 50.92 17.62 22.11
N ILE A 1060 50.53 16.41 21.72
CA ILE A 1060 51.07 15.73 20.54
C ILE A 1060 49.91 15.07 19.82
N ASP A 1061 49.48 15.69 18.73
CA ASP A 1061 48.33 15.20 17.98
C ASP A 1061 48.81 14.10 17.02
N TRP A 1062 48.28 12.89 17.20
CA TRP A 1062 48.58 11.76 16.35
C TRP A 1062 47.48 11.53 15.32
N TYR A 1063 47.88 11.38 14.07
CA TYR A 1063 47.02 11.06 12.94
C TYR A 1063 47.52 9.80 12.25
N ARG A 1064 46.63 9.06 11.60
CA ARG A 1064 46.99 7.92 10.76
C ARG A 1064 46.19 7.95 9.46
N PHE A 1065 46.82 7.66 8.33
CA PHE A 1065 46.14 7.63 7.04
C PHE A 1065 46.49 6.35 6.25
N LYS A 1066 45.63 6.01 5.30
CA LYS A 1066 45.84 4.89 4.37
C LYS A 1066 46.34 5.40 3.03
N LEU A 1067 47.06 4.52 2.35
CA LEU A 1067 47.48 4.70 0.97
C LEU A 1067 47.18 3.40 0.22
N ASN A 1068 46.00 3.30 -0.39
CA ASN A 1068 45.54 2.12 -1.11
C ASN A 1068 44.87 2.49 -2.44
N HIS A 1069 45.11 1.72 -3.51
CA HIS A 1069 44.38 1.88 -4.76
C HIS A 1069 43.15 0.97 -4.76
N VAL A 1070 41.95 1.55 -4.68
CA VAL A 1070 40.69 0.78 -4.68
C VAL A 1070 40.16 0.45 -6.07
N GLY A 1071 40.49 1.25 -7.10
CA GLY A 1071 40.05 1.04 -8.49
C GLY A 1071 41.00 0.29 -9.42
N VAL A 1072 42.22 -0.07 -8.98
CA VAL A 1072 43.25 -0.67 -9.84
C VAL A 1072 43.23 -2.21 -9.76
N GLN A 1073 42.83 -2.87 -10.85
CA GLN A 1073 43.01 -4.32 -10.98
C GLN A 1073 44.50 -4.65 -11.18
N THR A 1074 45.06 -5.49 -10.29
CA THR A 1074 46.40 -6.06 -10.47
C THR A 1074 46.33 -7.29 -11.37
N ILE A 1075 46.80 -7.15 -12.60
CA ILE A 1075 46.88 -8.20 -13.62
C ILE A 1075 48.34 -8.61 -13.77
N SER A 1076 48.64 -9.85 -13.35
CA SER A 1076 50.00 -10.40 -13.41
C SER A 1076 50.59 -10.33 -14.83
N GLY A 1077 51.77 -9.73 -14.97
CA GLY A 1077 52.46 -9.53 -16.25
C GLY A 1077 52.06 -8.26 -17.02
N VAL A 1078 51.11 -7.46 -16.51
CA VAL A 1078 50.72 -6.14 -17.06
C VAL A 1078 51.01 -5.03 -16.05
N ASN A 1079 50.60 -5.22 -14.80
CA ASN A 1079 50.93 -4.36 -13.66
C ASN A 1079 51.21 -5.21 -12.42
N ASP A 1080 52.49 -5.47 -12.16
CA ASP A 1080 52.97 -6.40 -11.11
C ASP A 1080 52.88 -5.82 -9.68
N GLY A 1081 52.16 -4.72 -9.49
CA GLY A 1081 51.90 -4.10 -8.20
C GLY A 1081 51.28 -2.70 -8.32
N PRO A 1082 50.74 -2.15 -7.23
CA PRO A 1082 50.08 -0.83 -7.22
C PRO A 1082 51.04 0.37 -7.41
N GLY A 1083 52.36 0.16 -7.55
CA GLY A 1083 53.33 1.24 -7.74
C GLY A 1083 53.74 1.92 -6.43
N THR A 1084 54.21 3.16 -6.49
CA THR A 1084 54.49 4.03 -5.34
C THR A 1084 53.83 5.38 -5.56
N VAL A 1085 53.38 6.06 -4.51
CA VAL A 1085 52.76 7.38 -4.58
C VAL A 1085 53.70 8.41 -4.00
N SER A 1086 53.84 9.54 -4.68
CA SER A 1086 54.57 10.70 -4.16
C SER A 1086 53.69 11.44 -3.18
N VAL A 1087 54.16 11.61 -1.94
CA VAL A 1087 53.45 12.30 -0.86
C VAL A 1087 54.30 13.48 -0.39
N VAL A 1088 53.62 14.57 -0.08
CA VAL A 1088 54.15 15.75 0.61
C VAL A 1088 53.35 15.91 1.89
N LEU A 1089 54.02 16.23 2.99
CA LEU A 1089 53.39 16.70 4.22
C LEU A 1089 53.85 18.13 4.43
N ASP A 1090 52.90 19.04 4.42
CA ASP A 1090 53.13 20.47 4.62
C ASP A 1090 52.37 20.94 5.86
N MET A 1091 52.92 21.91 6.57
CA MET A 1091 52.29 22.49 7.76
C MET A 1091 52.05 23.96 7.48
N ASP A 1092 50.81 24.30 7.18
CA ASP A 1092 50.47 25.65 6.74
C ASP A 1092 49.95 26.51 7.89
N TYR A 1093 50.22 27.82 7.82
CA TYR A 1093 49.66 28.86 8.69
C TYR A 1093 49.86 28.69 10.22
N ALA A 1094 50.77 27.80 10.67
CA ALA A 1094 51.07 27.65 12.09
C ALA A 1094 51.98 28.80 12.60
N ASP A 1095 53.03 29.15 11.84
CA ASP A 1095 53.91 30.28 12.14
C ASP A 1095 53.25 31.63 11.78
N LYS A 1096 53.49 32.64 12.63
CA LYS A 1096 53.02 34.04 12.55
C LYS A 1096 51.52 34.31 12.42
N ALA A 1097 50.70 33.38 11.93
CA ALA A 1097 49.24 33.45 12.01
C ALA A 1097 48.80 33.20 13.47
N VAL A 1098 49.13 32.03 14.02
CA VAL A 1098 48.88 31.67 15.43
C VAL A 1098 50.14 31.64 16.30
N ARG A 1099 51.32 31.91 15.72
CA ARG A 1099 52.65 31.97 16.38
C ARG A 1099 53.09 30.62 16.98
N ALA A 1100 52.62 29.52 16.45
CA ALA A 1100 53.10 28.20 16.81
C ALA A 1100 54.49 27.95 16.17
N ASP A 1101 55.28 27.11 16.82
CA ASP A 1101 56.58 26.64 16.33
C ASP A 1101 56.52 25.12 16.41
N THR A 1102 56.24 24.48 15.27
CA THR A 1102 55.77 23.10 15.20
C THR A 1102 56.83 22.17 14.62
N THR A 1103 56.66 20.88 14.87
CA THR A 1103 57.50 19.80 14.34
C THR A 1103 56.57 18.67 13.92
N VAL A 1104 56.80 18.15 12.71
CA VAL A 1104 56.04 17.03 12.15
C VAL A 1104 56.96 15.81 12.10
N ALA A 1105 56.45 14.68 12.58
CA ALA A 1105 57.16 13.40 12.59
C ALA A 1105 56.29 12.27 12.02
N VAL A 1106 56.84 11.49 11.09
CA VAL A 1106 56.14 10.39 10.41
C VAL A 1106 56.65 9.06 10.90
N TYR A 1107 55.76 8.14 11.25
CA TYR A 1107 56.07 6.81 11.75
C TYR A 1107 55.42 5.74 10.87
N ASN A 1108 56.07 4.57 10.80
CA ASN A 1108 55.46 3.40 10.18
C ASN A 1108 54.56 2.63 11.16
N ASN A 1109 53.86 1.60 10.66
CA ASN A 1109 52.96 0.75 11.44
C ASN A 1109 53.61 0.02 12.65
N ALA A 1110 54.93 0.02 12.78
CA ALA A 1110 55.66 -0.56 13.91
C ALA A 1110 56.07 0.51 14.95
N GLY A 1111 55.59 1.75 14.83
CA GLY A 1111 55.97 2.87 15.69
C GLY A 1111 57.40 3.37 15.49
N ARG A 1112 58.05 3.01 14.37
CA ARG A 1112 59.40 3.47 14.04
C ARG A 1112 59.32 4.79 13.27
N LEU A 1113 60.05 5.81 13.75
CA LEU A 1113 60.22 7.08 13.07
C LEU A 1113 60.86 6.89 11.68
N VAL A 1114 60.24 7.45 10.65
CA VAL A 1114 60.63 7.38 9.25
C VAL A 1114 61.09 8.75 8.74
N TYR A 1115 60.30 9.80 8.98
CA TYR A 1115 60.61 11.17 8.57
C TYR A 1115 60.37 12.14 9.72
N VAL A 1116 61.07 13.27 9.71
CA VAL A 1116 60.88 14.35 10.67
C VAL A 1116 61.30 15.66 10.02
N SER A 1117 60.55 16.73 10.25
CA SER A 1117 60.89 18.08 9.80
C SER A 1117 60.50 19.13 10.83
N ARG A 1118 61.24 20.23 10.80
CA ARG A 1118 61.09 21.43 11.60
C ARG A 1118 61.63 22.60 10.79
N GLU A 1119 61.08 23.79 10.97
CA GLU A 1119 61.60 25.05 10.43
C GLU A 1119 61.98 24.99 8.93
N SER A 1120 60.99 25.02 8.03
CA SER A 1120 61.24 24.97 6.59
C SER A 1120 61.49 26.37 5.99
N ASN A 1121 62.41 26.44 5.01
CA ASN A 1121 62.74 27.68 4.28
C ASN A 1121 62.49 27.48 2.78
N VAL A 1122 61.29 27.01 2.44
CA VAL A 1122 60.86 26.79 1.05
C VAL A 1122 60.38 28.12 0.49
N GLU A 1123 61.17 28.74 -0.41
CA GLU A 1123 60.89 30.08 -0.96
C GLU A 1123 59.51 30.17 -1.66
N SER A 1124 59.05 29.06 -2.26
CA SER A 1124 57.75 29.00 -2.93
C SER A 1124 56.55 28.87 -1.99
N ASP A 1125 56.80 28.62 -0.70
CA ASP A 1125 55.80 28.46 0.34
C ASP A 1125 55.70 29.68 1.28
N GLN A 1126 56.63 30.63 1.14
CA GLN A 1126 56.67 31.87 1.93
C GLN A 1126 55.98 33.05 1.23
N PRO A 1127 55.52 34.06 1.98
CA PRO A 1127 54.81 35.20 1.42
C PRO A 1127 55.77 36.13 0.67
N VAL A 1128 55.29 36.74 -0.42
CA VAL A 1128 56.11 37.62 -1.27
C VAL A 1128 55.99 39.07 -0.81
N GLY A 1129 56.92 39.56 0.01
CA GLY A 1129 56.96 40.96 0.44
C GLY A 1129 57.57 41.17 1.84
N SER A 1130 57.72 42.43 2.26
CA SER A 1130 58.27 42.76 3.58
C SER A 1130 57.24 42.74 4.73
N ASP A 1131 55.97 42.48 4.43
CA ASP A 1131 54.88 42.41 5.41
C ASP A 1131 54.05 41.14 5.13
N PRO A 1132 54.19 40.08 5.94
CA PRO A 1132 53.44 38.83 5.77
C PRO A 1132 52.00 39.06 6.25
N SER A 1133 51.13 39.56 5.37
CA SER A 1133 49.70 39.63 5.67
C SER A 1133 49.05 38.26 5.46
N ILE A 1134 48.13 37.91 6.35
CA ILE A 1134 47.25 36.72 6.21
C ILE A 1134 46.30 36.84 5.00
N ASP A 1135 46.23 38.02 4.37
CA ASP A 1135 45.40 38.26 3.19
C ASP A 1135 45.91 37.53 1.92
N ASP A 1136 47.16 37.05 1.91
CA ASP A 1136 47.72 36.22 0.83
C ASP A 1136 47.62 34.73 1.19
N LEU A 1137 46.49 34.11 0.82
CA LEU A 1137 46.25 32.66 0.97
C LEU A 1137 46.77 31.83 -0.22
N SER A 1138 47.61 32.41 -1.09
CA SER A 1138 48.19 31.68 -2.24
C SER A 1138 49.46 30.90 -1.89
N ARG A 1139 49.90 30.97 -0.64
CA ARG A 1139 51.13 30.37 -0.07
C ARG A 1139 50.78 29.68 1.26
N GLY A 1140 51.46 28.59 1.62
CA GLY A 1140 51.13 27.78 2.79
C GLY A 1140 51.70 28.32 4.11
N SER A 1141 52.87 28.96 4.08
CA SER A 1141 53.48 29.53 5.28
C SER A 1141 53.51 31.07 5.30
N LEU A 1142 53.42 31.66 6.49
CA LEU A 1142 53.66 33.09 6.73
C LEU A 1142 55.11 33.37 7.21
N GLY A 1143 55.91 32.33 7.46
CA GLY A 1143 57.25 32.42 8.03
C GLY A 1143 58.15 31.22 7.73
N ASP A 1144 59.12 30.96 8.60
CA ASP A 1144 60.15 29.92 8.39
C ASP A 1144 60.10 28.80 9.44
N LYS A 1145 59.09 28.82 10.31
CA LYS A 1145 58.96 27.85 11.41
C LYS A 1145 58.00 26.70 11.12
N ASP A 1146 57.35 26.74 9.98
CA ASP A 1146 56.43 25.73 9.51
C ASP A 1146 57.21 24.53 8.90
N PRO A 1147 57.01 23.29 9.38
CA PRO A 1147 57.70 22.10 8.87
C PRO A 1147 57.14 21.60 7.53
N PHE A 1148 58.05 21.32 6.59
CA PHE A 1148 57.76 20.71 5.28
C PHE A 1148 58.50 19.37 5.12
N ILE A 1149 57.83 18.31 4.66
CA ILE A 1149 58.43 17.00 4.32
C ILE A 1149 58.01 16.58 2.91
N GLY A 1150 58.95 16.55 1.96
CA GLY A 1150 58.75 15.88 0.67
C GLY A 1150 59.33 16.60 -0.55
N PRO A 1151 58.96 16.18 -1.76
CA PRO A 1151 58.17 14.97 -2.05
C PRO A 1151 58.96 13.69 -1.72
N PHE A 1152 58.30 12.70 -1.11
CA PHE A 1152 58.84 11.36 -0.85
C PHE A 1152 57.89 10.28 -1.35
N HIS A 1153 58.42 9.12 -1.72
CA HIS A 1153 57.59 8.01 -2.22
C HIS A 1153 57.19 7.07 -1.09
N LEU A 1154 55.90 6.81 -0.97
CA LEU A 1154 55.33 5.75 -0.14
C LEU A 1154 54.81 4.62 -1.03
N SER A 1155 55.04 3.37 -0.63
CA SER A 1155 54.43 2.23 -1.30
C SER A 1155 53.03 2.02 -0.74
N PRO A 1156 51.98 1.90 -1.58
CA PRO A 1156 50.67 1.47 -1.14
C PRO A 1156 50.77 0.16 -0.37
N ILE A 1157 50.10 0.13 0.76
CA ILE A 1157 50.24 -0.93 1.76
C ILE A 1157 49.07 -1.91 1.68
N ALA A 1158 49.29 -3.15 2.17
CA ALA A 1158 48.22 -4.15 2.22
C ALA A 1158 47.07 -3.70 3.15
N ALA A 1159 45.89 -4.31 2.99
CA ALA A 1159 44.75 -4.07 3.87
C ALA A 1159 45.16 -4.14 5.36
N ASN A 1160 44.83 -3.09 6.13
CA ASN A 1160 45.13 -2.90 7.57
C ASN A 1160 46.54 -2.43 7.95
N GLN A 1161 47.27 -1.78 7.06
CA GLN A 1161 48.49 -1.03 7.41
C GLN A 1161 48.21 0.49 7.34
N TYR A 1162 48.90 1.28 8.17
CA TYR A 1162 48.78 2.73 8.22
C TYR A 1162 50.15 3.44 8.28
N PHE A 1163 50.18 4.67 7.79
CA PHE A 1163 51.22 5.64 8.11
C PHE A 1163 50.72 6.56 9.23
N TYR A 1164 51.58 6.90 10.17
CA TYR A 1164 51.25 7.72 11.33
C TYR A 1164 52.00 9.04 11.24
N VAL A 1165 51.34 10.15 11.58
CA VAL A 1165 51.90 11.50 11.60
C VAL A 1165 51.66 12.07 12.98
N ALA A 1166 52.69 12.58 13.63
CA ALA A 1166 52.61 13.29 14.89
C ALA A 1166 52.93 14.77 14.66
N VAL A 1167 52.02 15.64 15.09
CA VAL A 1167 52.21 17.10 15.11
C VAL A 1167 52.44 17.52 16.56
N MET A 1168 53.47 18.30 16.81
CA MET A 1168 53.84 18.71 18.17
C MET A 1168 54.55 20.06 18.17
N SER A 1169 54.64 20.67 19.35
CA SER A 1169 55.53 21.83 19.54
C SER A 1169 56.98 21.42 19.28
N ASN A 1170 57.80 22.32 18.72
CA ASN A 1170 59.27 22.16 18.58
C ASN A 1170 60.02 22.01 19.94
N ARG A 1171 59.29 22.08 21.07
CA ARG A 1171 59.79 21.67 22.40
C ARG A 1171 59.75 20.17 22.65
N GLN A 1172 58.90 19.44 21.92
CA GLN A 1172 58.84 17.99 21.94
C GLN A 1172 59.74 17.43 20.84
N LEU A 1173 60.38 16.30 21.11
CA LEU A 1173 61.24 15.61 20.16
C LEU A 1173 60.90 14.12 20.15
N PRO A 1174 60.87 13.48 18.98
CA PRO A 1174 60.78 12.02 18.89
C PRO A 1174 61.83 11.36 19.77
N THR A 1175 61.42 10.33 20.54
CA THR A 1175 62.31 9.61 21.46
C THR A 1175 63.56 9.05 20.79
N ALA A 1176 63.48 8.72 19.50
CA ALA A 1176 64.61 8.28 18.69
C ALA A 1176 65.73 9.34 18.56
N LEU A 1177 65.37 10.63 18.55
CA LEU A 1177 66.30 11.77 18.41
C LEU A 1177 66.83 12.31 19.74
N MET A 1178 66.27 11.86 20.87
CA MET A 1178 66.71 12.27 22.21
C MET A 1178 68.17 11.88 22.51
N GLY A 1179 68.75 10.95 21.74
CA GLY A 1179 70.13 10.52 21.90
C GLY A 1179 71.19 11.60 21.65
N ALA A 1180 70.85 12.67 20.93
CA ALA A 1180 71.73 13.83 20.76
C ALA A 1180 71.72 14.80 21.96
N PHE A 1181 70.73 14.69 22.85
CA PHE A 1181 70.46 15.65 23.94
C PHE A 1181 70.55 15.04 25.35
N GLN A 1182 70.75 13.73 25.46
CA GLN A 1182 70.94 13.02 26.73
C GLN A 1182 72.42 12.66 26.96
N ALA A 1183 72.87 12.75 28.22
CA ALA A 1183 74.26 12.44 28.58
C ALA A 1183 74.60 10.93 28.47
N ASP A 1184 73.61 10.04 28.66
CA ASP A 1184 73.73 8.57 28.52
C ASP A 1184 72.47 7.99 27.81
N PRO A 1185 72.35 8.09 26.47
CA PRO A 1185 71.21 7.56 25.76
C PRO A 1185 71.25 6.03 25.65
N SER A 1186 70.09 5.39 25.44
CA SER A 1186 70.03 3.98 25.05
C SER A 1186 70.87 3.73 23.78
N GLN A 1187 71.51 2.55 23.65
CA GLN A 1187 72.42 2.26 22.52
C GLN A 1187 71.76 2.45 21.14
N ALA A 1188 70.45 2.25 21.02
CA ALA A 1188 69.69 2.46 19.79
C ALA A 1188 69.64 3.94 19.38
N ASN A 1189 69.51 4.87 20.32
CA ASN A 1189 69.37 6.31 20.04
C ASN A 1189 70.72 7.00 19.77
N GLN A 1190 71.84 6.45 20.25
CA GLN A 1190 73.18 7.01 20.02
C GLN A 1190 73.64 6.94 18.54
N LEU A 1191 73.09 5.99 17.80
CA LEU A 1191 73.47 5.68 16.42
C LEU A 1191 72.62 6.39 15.37
N MET A 1192 71.50 7.01 15.77
CA MET A 1192 70.59 7.67 14.84
C MET A 1192 71.24 8.89 14.19
N ARG A 1193 71.07 9.06 12.87
CA ARG A 1193 71.49 10.23 12.08
C ARG A 1193 70.33 10.66 11.19
N LEU A 1194 70.19 11.97 10.99
CA LEU A 1194 69.26 12.53 10.02
C LEU A 1194 69.94 12.61 8.66
N GLU A 1195 69.25 12.14 7.63
CA GLU A 1195 69.63 12.32 6.24
C GLU A 1195 68.63 13.23 5.53
N PRO A 1196 69.04 14.00 4.51
CA PRO A 1196 68.10 14.72 3.67
C PRO A 1196 67.15 13.74 2.96
N VAL A 1197 65.85 14.07 2.92
CA VAL A 1197 64.85 13.30 2.18
C VAL A 1197 65.26 13.22 0.70
N ASN A 1198 65.38 12.00 0.17
CA ASN A 1198 65.77 11.77 -1.21
C ASN A 1198 64.58 11.23 -2.01
N SER A 1199 64.23 11.90 -3.10
CA SER A 1199 63.06 11.58 -3.93
C SER A 1199 63.26 10.40 -4.89
N VAL A 1200 64.42 9.72 -4.85
CA VAL A 1200 64.76 8.61 -5.75
C VAL A 1200 65.20 7.36 -4.97
N THR A 1201 64.69 6.20 -5.36
CA THR A 1201 65.17 4.90 -4.86
C THR A 1201 66.56 4.62 -5.45
N ARG A 1202 67.60 4.63 -4.62
CA ARG A 1202 68.97 4.34 -5.04
C ARG A 1202 69.13 2.83 -5.26
N ILE A 1203 69.26 2.41 -6.52
CA ILE A 1203 69.48 0.99 -6.89
C ILE A 1203 70.89 0.52 -6.48
N VAL A 1204 71.85 1.45 -6.45
CA VAL A 1204 73.20 1.26 -5.90
C VAL A 1204 73.58 2.55 -5.20
N GLU A 1205 74.01 2.44 -3.96
CA GLU A 1205 74.48 3.56 -3.15
C GLU A 1205 75.92 3.28 -2.70
N ASP A 1206 76.84 4.18 -3.06
CA ASP A 1206 78.22 4.16 -2.57
C ASP A 1206 78.36 5.25 -1.51
N HIS A 1207 78.20 4.85 -0.24
CA HIS A 1207 78.47 5.71 0.89
C HIS A 1207 79.99 5.79 1.10
N ILE A 1208 80.61 6.89 0.67
CA ILE A 1208 82.02 7.16 0.94
C ILE A 1208 82.21 7.35 2.46
N GLY A 1209 82.64 6.31 3.19
CA GLY A 1209 83.17 6.46 4.56
C GLY A 1209 82.92 5.37 5.62
N ILE A 1210 82.36 4.19 5.31
CA ILE A 1210 81.85 3.28 6.37
C ILE A 1210 82.82 2.25 6.98
N SER A 1211 84.13 2.27 6.70
CA SER A 1211 85.08 1.48 7.50
C SER A 1211 85.83 2.36 8.50
N GLY A 1212 85.39 2.36 9.76
CA GLY A 1212 86.23 2.78 10.89
C GLY A 1212 85.67 3.87 11.81
N TYR A 1213 84.45 4.37 11.63
CA TYR A 1213 83.91 5.40 12.52
C TYR A 1213 83.33 4.78 13.81
N ARG A 1214 83.86 5.19 14.96
CA ARG A 1214 83.32 4.89 16.29
C ARG A 1214 82.71 6.17 16.87
N SER A 1215 81.42 6.17 17.12
CA SER A 1215 80.78 7.20 17.96
C SER A 1215 80.80 6.69 19.39
N GLN A 1216 81.47 7.41 20.29
CA GLN A 1216 81.60 7.05 21.72
C GLN A 1216 82.02 5.58 21.99
N GLY A 1217 82.90 5.02 21.15
CA GLY A 1217 83.52 3.72 21.40
C GLY A 1217 82.77 2.50 20.87
N VAL A 1218 81.53 2.65 20.38
CA VAL A 1218 80.74 1.57 19.76
C VAL A 1218 80.91 1.61 18.22
N GLY A 1219 81.05 0.44 17.61
CA GLY A 1219 81.10 0.32 16.15
C GLY A 1219 79.69 0.45 15.58
N ILE A 1220 79.50 1.39 14.67
CA ILE A 1220 78.21 1.60 14.00
C ILE A 1220 78.10 0.55 12.88
N VAL A 1221 77.05 -0.27 12.91
CA VAL A 1221 76.67 -1.17 11.81
C VAL A 1221 75.75 -0.37 10.87
N PRO A 1222 75.92 -0.47 9.54
CA PRO A 1222 75.16 0.34 8.57
C PRO A 1222 73.65 0.24 8.73
#